data_AF-A0A445M4Q4-F1
#
_entry.id   AF-A0A445M4Q4-F1
#
_cell.length_a   1.000
_cell.length_b   1.000
_cell.length_c   1.000
_cell.angle_alpha   90.00
_cell.angle_beta   90.00
_cell.angle_gamma   90.00
#
_symmetry.space_group_name_H-M   'P 1'
#
loop_
_entity.id
_entity.type
_entity.pdbx_description
1 polymer ?
#
loop_
_entity_poly.entity_id
_entity_poly.type
_entity_poly.pdbx_seq_one_letter_code
_entity_poly.pdbx_strand_id
1 'polypeptide(L)'
;SHLCKLHNHSFHPSNIMEPRKASPLSWVLIFFLSISLSGVKVLSEEQHHAKSQEGPVVERDQRRTLLVTEFGEITAIDIKEGQKELPYHLRFITLEPNSLFLPVLLHADMVFYVHTGSGKLTWANDDGTSTIRLREGDVCSLKEGSVFYIQSNLEAERRKLRIYAMFTNTDDNTYDPSIGAYSRINELVKGFDTKIMQAALKVPEDLIEAIINKTETPAIVHAVPEKRNILQELEASFLKNFLGIGSNSKKLKTYNIFDHDPDFKNPNGWSTAVTKKQLKSLKRTNIGFLMVNLAMGSILGPHWNPKATELVVGVDGGGMVRVVCGSSNEDETECQNMRFKVKEGDAFLVPRFHPMAQMSFNDGPFVFLGFSTSAKKNHPQFLAGKGSVLHILDKRILATSFGVSNRTIDQLLRSPEDSIIFGCSSCAEEEEKIMKDEEENRKREEEEKEKKKEEEEEKRKREEEEERKREEEEDEKKRRREEEEERKREEEEDEKKRRREEEEEEKKKEEEEEKRKREEEEAKRQQEEREKKREEEEARREKEREREEEAEREQEQAKREAEAAAQREQEQAKREQERRERRRQEEEDEEEPTRWERRGRREKGKSPEGVEWEQEEARRQQAESDRQVEEQSHRNSFEGRRALKIRNV
;
A
#
# COMPACT_ATOMS: atom_id res chain seq x y z
N SER A 1 8.41 34.58 -19.26
CA SER A 1 8.16 34.95 -20.66
C SER A 1 9.08 34.11 -21.54
N HIS A 2 8.66 33.43 -22.60
CA HIS A 2 7.32 33.01 -23.07
C HIS A 2 7.35 31.45 -23.20
N LEU A 3 6.30 30.62 -23.12
CA LEU A 3 4.85 30.67 -23.43
C LEU A 3 4.49 30.43 -24.91
N CYS A 4 3.86 29.26 -25.19
CA CYS A 4 3.10 28.87 -26.41
C CYS A 4 3.93 28.59 -27.71
N LYS A 5 3.55 27.71 -28.66
CA LYS A 5 2.37 26.81 -28.93
C LYS A 5 2.89 25.45 -29.47
N LEU A 6 2.23 24.29 -29.53
CA LEU A 6 0.82 23.81 -29.53
C LEU A 6 0.01 23.94 -30.85
N HIS A 7 -0.03 22.87 -31.65
CA HIS A 7 -1.15 22.40 -32.51
C HIS A 7 -1.08 20.86 -32.46
N ASN A 8 -2.07 20.07 -32.02
CA ASN A 8 -3.50 19.91 -32.38
C ASN A 8 -3.77 19.41 -33.80
N HIS A 9 -4.25 18.17 -33.88
CA HIS A 9 -5.37 17.78 -34.75
C HIS A 9 -6.23 16.69 -34.08
N SER A 10 -7.54 16.78 -34.26
CA SER A 10 -8.60 15.89 -33.76
C SER A 10 -9.19 15.06 -34.95
N PHE A 11 -10.14 14.10 -34.83
CA PHE A 11 -11.25 13.88 -33.88
C PHE A 11 -11.62 12.38 -33.72
N HIS A 12 -12.50 12.11 -32.74
CA HIS A 12 -13.20 10.84 -32.39
C HIS A 12 -14.30 10.40 -33.41
N PRO A 13 -15.08 9.28 -33.23
CA PRO A 13 -14.91 8.07 -32.40
C PRO A 13 -15.35 6.73 -33.11
N SER A 14 -15.63 5.68 -32.30
CA SER A 14 -16.62 4.59 -32.50
C SER A 14 -16.24 3.27 -33.18
N ASN A 15 -16.22 2.19 -32.38
CA ASN A 15 -17.30 1.19 -32.40
C ASN A 15 -17.30 0.29 -31.15
N ILE A 16 -18.48 -0.20 -30.76
CA ILE A 16 -18.67 -1.18 -29.67
C ILE A 16 -18.85 -2.56 -30.31
N MET A 17 -18.23 -3.61 -29.75
CA MET A 17 -18.49 -5.00 -30.13
C MET A 17 -18.61 -5.90 -28.91
N GLU A 18 -19.64 -6.74 -28.92
CA GLU A 18 -19.96 -7.70 -27.87
C GLU A 18 -19.02 -8.93 -27.85
N PRO A 19 -18.84 -9.59 -26.69
CA PRO A 19 -17.99 -10.77 -26.57
C PRO A 19 -18.60 -11.99 -27.28
N ARG A 20 -18.06 -12.35 -28.46
CA ARG A 20 -18.40 -13.61 -29.13
C ARG A 20 -17.80 -14.81 -28.37
N LYS A 21 -18.64 -15.83 -28.14
CA LYS A 21 -18.27 -17.07 -27.44
C LYS A 21 -17.13 -17.80 -28.18
N ALA A 22 -16.00 -17.99 -27.52
CA ALA A 22 -14.88 -18.78 -28.05
C ALA A 22 -15.22 -20.29 -28.05
N SER A 23 -14.71 -21.02 -29.04
CA SER A 23 -14.89 -22.48 -29.12
C SER A 23 -13.87 -23.22 -28.23
N PRO A 24 -14.17 -24.44 -27.73
CA PRO A 24 -13.28 -25.17 -26.82
C PRO A 24 -11.93 -25.56 -27.44
N LEU A 25 -11.81 -25.56 -28.77
CA LEU A 25 -10.55 -25.80 -29.48
C LEU A 25 -9.52 -24.67 -29.29
N SER A 26 -9.95 -23.45 -28.94
CA SER A 26 -9.06 -22.30 -28.75
C SER A 26 -8.16 -22.44 -27.51
N TRP A 27 -8.61 -23.14 -26.47
CA TRP A 27 -7.85 -23.31 -25.22
C TRP A 27 -6.67 -24.28 -25.37
N VAL A 28 -6.77 -25.27 -26.27
CA VAL A 28 -5.70 -26.23 -26.54
C VAL A 28 -4.48 -25.52 -27.16
N LEU A 29 -4.71 -24.60 -28.10
CA LEU A 29 -3.66 -23.78 -28.71
C LEU A 29 -2.95 -22.86 -27.71
N ILE A 30 -3.68 -22.31 -26.74
CA ILE A 30 -3.10 -21.48 -25.67
C ILE A 30 -2.22 -22.35 -24.74
N PHE A 31 -2.64 -23.57 -24.42
CA PHE A 31 -1.85 -24.50 -23.59
C PHE A 31 -0.56 -25.00 -24.28
N PHE A 32 -0.57 -25.19 -25.60
CA PHE A 32 0.67 -25.51 -26.32
C PHE A 32 1.60 -24.30 -26.50
N LEU A 33 1.06 -23.08 -26.61
CA LEU A 33 1.86 -21.85 -26.65
C LEU A 33 2.52 -21.53 -25.30
N SER A 34 1.88 -21.84 -24.16
CA SER A 34 2.50 -21.64 -22.84
C SER A 34 3.60 -22.67 -22.53
N ILE A 35 3.50 -23.90 -23.04
CA ILE A 35 4.51 -24.96 -22.83
C ILE A 35 5.70 -24.81 -23.79
N SER A 36 5.50 -24.24 -24.99
CA SER A 36 6.56 -24.08 -26.00
C SER A 36 7.47 -22.85 -25.80
N LEU A 37 7.35 -22.12 -24.69
CA LEU A 37 8.15 -20.92 -24.38
C LEU A 37 9.31 -21.17 -23.39
N SER A 38 9.42 -22.39 -22.86
CA SER A 38 10.47 -22.84 -21.92
C SER A 38 11.84 -23.09 -22.58
N GLY A 39 12.14 -22.47 -23.73
CA GLY A 39 13.18 -22.95 -24.66
C GLY A 39 14.07 -21.91 -25.34
N VAL A 40 13.78 -20.61 -25.26
CA VAL A 40 14.69 -19.55 -25.75
C VAL A 40 14.63 -18.31 -24.84
N LYS A 41 15.52 -18.22 -23.85
CA LYS A 41 15.90 -16.91 -23.30
C LYS A 41 16.83 -16.24 -24.31
N VAL A 42 16.28 -15.34 -25.13
CA VAL A 42 17.08 -14.38 -25.89
C VAL A 42 17.86 -13.54 -24.87
N LEU A 43 19.17 -13.36 -25.11
CA LEU A 43 20.04 -12.53 -24.26
C LEU A 43 19.70 -11.05 -24.47
N SER A 44 18.72 -10.57 -23.72
CA SER A 44 18.57 -9.14 -23.45
C SER A 44 19.58 -8.75 -22.37
N GLU A 45 20.18 -7.57 -22.49
CA GLU A 45 21.16 -7.06 -21.53
C GLU A 45 20.48 -6.66 -20.21
N GLU A 46 20.24 -7.64 -19.31
CA GLU A 46 20.02 -7.33 -17.90
C GLU A 46 21.33 -6.83 -17.31
N GLN A 47 21.37 -5.53 -17.02
CA GLN A 47 22.51 -4.84 -16.44
C GLN A 47 22.70 -5.31 -14.98
N HIS A 48 23.33 -6.47 -14.80
CA HIS A 48 23.52 -7.12 -13.50
C HIS A 48 24.40 -6.28 -12.56
N HIS A 49 23.77 -5.35 -11.85
CA HIS A 49 24.12 -5.03 -10.48
C HIS A 49 23.95 -6.29 -9.63
N ALA A 50 24.94 -7.17 -9.71
CA ALA A 50 25.05 -8.31 -8.81
C ALA A 50 25.03 -7.77 -7.36
N LYS A 51 24.16 -8.33 -6.51
CA LYS A 51 24.29 -8.12 -5.07
C LYS A 51 25.72 -8.50 -4.67
N SER A 52 26.43 -7.58 -4.01
CA SER A 52 27.63 -7.95 -3.26
C SER A 52 27.22 -9.01 -2.25
N GLN A 53 27.78 -10.21 -2.35
CA GLN A 53 27.36 -11.31 -1.49
C GLN A 53 27.78 -11.06 -0.06
N GLU A 54 26.87 -11.35 0.87
CA GLU A 54 27.09 -11.21 2.31
C GLU A 54 27.63 -12.54 2.84
N GLY A 55 28.95 -12.64 2.96
CA GLY A 55 29.63 -13.82 3.49
C GLY A 55 31.15 -13.73 3.31
N PRO A 56 31.94 -14.48 4.12
CA PRO A 56 33.40 -14.52 4.00
C PRO A 56 33.90 -15.35 2.81
N VAL A 57 33.01 -16.13 2.18
CA VAL A 57 33.29 -17.02 1.04
C VAL A 57 32.32 -16.69 -0.09
N VAL A 58 32.84 -16.71 -1.33
CA VAL A 58 32.05 -16.81 -2.56
C VAL A 58 32.24 -18.21 -3.11
N GLU A 59 31.16 -18.99 -3.18
CA GLU A 59 31.23 -20.36 -3.70
C GLU A 59 31.43 -20.39 -5.22
N ARG A 60 31.96 -21.50 -5.74
CA ARG A 60 32.31 -21.65 -7.16
C ARG A 60 31.16 -21.38 -8.14
N ASP A 61 29.94 -21.75 -7.79
CA ASP A 61 28.73 -21.60 -8.61
C ASP A 61 28.12 -20.20 -8.53
N GLN A 62 28.45 -19.44 -7.48
CA GLN A 62 27.99 -18.07 -7.25
C GLN A 62 28.79 -17.03 -8.07
N ARG A 63 29.87 -17.47 -8.74
CA ARG A 63 30.71 -16.63 -9.60
C ARG A 63 29.93 -16.01 -10.76
N ARG A 64 30.14 -14.72 -11.03
CA ARG A 64 29.56 -14.05 -12.20
C ARG A 64 30.21 -14.56 -13.49
N THR A 65 29.45 -15.25 -14.31
CA THR A 65 29.84 -15.60 -15.69
C THR A 65 29.96 -14.35 -16.54
N LEU A 66 31.12 -14.15 -17.18
CA LEU A 66 31.38 -13.07 -18.13
C LEU A 66 31.36 -13.55 -19.59
N LEU A 67 31.66 -14.83 -19.83
CA LEU A 67 31.67 -15.44 -21.16
C LEU A 67 31.54 -16.97 -21.03
N VAL A 68 30.75 -17.58 -21.91
CA VAL A 68 30.76 -19.03 -22.18
C VAL A 68 30.80 -19.23 -23.70
N THR A 69 31.61 -20.18 -24.14
CA THR A 69 31.70 -20.65 -25.53
C THR A 69 31.93 -22.17 -25.53
N GLU A 70 31.75 -22.83 -26.67
CA GLU A 70 32.14 -24.25 -26.84
C GLU A 70 33.66 -24.50 -26.67
N PHE A 71 34.47 -23.43 -26.63
CA PHE A 71 35.94 -23.48 -26.57
C PHE A 71 36.51 -22.98 -25.22
N GLY A 72 35.65 -22.59 -24.28
CA GLY A 72 36.07 -22.08 -22.97
C GLY A 72 35.11 -21.08 -22.35
N GLU A 73 35.38 -20.73 -21.10
CA GLU A 73 34.57 -19.89 -20.22
C GLU A 73 35.45 -18.86 -19.50
N ILE A 74 34.82 -17.75 -19.07
CA ILE A 74 35.42 -16.77 -18.18
C ILE A 74 34.41 -16.42 -17.09
N THR A 75 34.77 -16.69 -15.84
CA THR A 75 33.99 -16.30 -14.64
C THR A 75 34.77 -15.30 -13.80
N ALA A 76 34.09 -14.56 -12.94
CA ALA A 76 34.68 -13.52 -12.10
C ALA A 76 34.06 -13.44 -10.70
N ILE A 77 34.83 -12.90 -9.76
CA ILE A 77 34.40 -12.59 -8.39
C ILE A 77 34.92 -11.20 -8.03
N ASP A 78 34.07 -10.41 -7.37
CA ASP A 78 34.39 -9.10 -6.81
C ASP A 78 34.26 -9.20 -5.27
N ILE A 79 35.36 -9.28 -4.52
CA ILE A 79 35.35 -9.47 -3.04
C ILE A 79 35.74 -8.16 -2.33
N LYS A 80 34.99 -7.75 -1.31
CA LYS A 80 35.33 -6.59 -0.46
C LYS A 80 35.98 -7.03 0.86
N GLU A 81 36.90 -6.20 1.37
CA GLU A 81 37.48 -6.32 2.72
C GLU A 81 36.68 -5.51 3.76
N GLY A 82 36.02 -4.42 3.34
CA GLY A 82 35.00 -3.70 4.13
C GLY A 82 33.98 -2.95 3.26
N GLN A 83 32.86 -2.49 3.87
CA GLN A 83 31.76 -1.83 3.13
C GLN A 83 32.24 -0.62 2.29
N LYS A 84 33.11 0.20 2.88
CA LYS A 84 33.65 1.46 2.34
C LYS A 84 34.79 1.25 1.34
N GLU A 85 35.28 0.02 1.19
CA GLU A 85 36.45 -0.29 0.37
C GLU A 85 36.07 -0.75 -1.03
N LEU A 86 36.98 -0.54 -1.98
CA LEU A 86 36.83 -0.99 -3.37
C LEU A 86 36.96 -2.52 -3.43
N PRO A 87 36.12 -3.24 -4.20
CA PRO A 87 36.22 -4.68 -4.33
C PRO A 87 37.50 -5.10 -5.08
N TYR A 88 38.19 -6.11 -4.57
CA TYR A 88 39.25 -6.78 -5.28
C TYR A 88 38.66 -7.70 -6.37
N HIS A 89 39.21 -7.61 -7.57
CA HIS A 89 38.67 -8.29 -8.76
C HIS A 89 39.50 -9.52 -9.13
N LEU A 90 38.87 -10.70 -9.10
CA LEU A 90 39.42 -11.96 -9.60
C LEU A 90 38.70 -12.40 -10.89
N ARG A 91 39.45 -12.92 -11.86
CA ARG A 91 38.92 -13.63 -13.03
C ARG A 91 39.52 -15.01 -13.16
N PHE A 92 38.70 -15.95 -13.62
CA PHE A 92 39.03 -17.35 -13.85
C PHE A 92 38.77 -17.65 -15.32
N ILE A 93 39.84 -17.90 -16.07
CA ILE A 93 39.80 -18.16 -17.51
C ILE A 93 40.07 -19.66 -17.72
N THR A 94 39.10 -20.38 -18.29
CA THR A 94 39.24 -21.80 -18.66
C THR A 94 39.17 -21.90 -20.18
N LEU A 95 40.23 -22.40 -20.83
CA LEU A 95 40.25 -22.69 -22.26
C LEU A 95 40.27 -24.20 -22.50
N GLU A 96 39.41 -24.69 -23.38
CA GLU A 96 39.48 -26.07 -23.88
C GLU A 96 40.78 -26.31 -24.66
N PRO A 97 41.26 -27.56 -24.80
CA PRO A 97 42.43 -27.86 -25.62
C PRO A 97 42.28 -27.41 -27.08
N ASN A 98 43.36 -26.85 -27.65
CA ASN A 98 43.37 -26.22 -28.99
C ASN A 98 42.40 -25.03 -29.18
N SER A 99 42.31 -24.15 -28.20
CA SER A 99 41.49 -22.93 -28.23
C SER A 99 42.34 -21.67 -28.19
N LEU A 100 41.78 -20.56 -28.66
CA LEU A 100 42.39 -19.24 -28.69
C LEU A 100 41.43 -18.23 -28.06
N PHE A 101 41.81 -17.69 -26.91
CA PHE A 101 41.25 -16.44 -26.38
C PHE A 101 41.86 -15.29 -27.20
N LEU A 102 41.00 -14.57 -27.93
CA LEU A 102 41.36 -13.54 -28.92
C LEU A 102 41.97 -12.28 -28.29
N PRO A 103 42.64 -11.42 -29.09
CA PRO A 103 43.26 -10.19 -28.60
C PRO A 103 42.32 -9.26 -27.82
N VAL A 104 42.72 -8.94 -26.60
CA VAL A 104 42.09 -7.93 -25.73
C VAL A 104 43.11 -6.87 -25.28
N LEU A 105 42.67 -5.63 -25.16
CA LEU A 105 43.41 -4.54 -24.53
C LEU A 105 43.17 -4.58 -23.01
N LEU A 106 44.24 -4.67 -22.23
CA LEU A 106 44.21 -4.77 -20.76
C LEU A 106 44.10 -3.38 -20.10
N HIS A 107 43.07 -3.17 -19.27
CA HIS A 107 42.77 -1.86 -18.67
C HIS A 107 43.33 -1.66 -17.26
N ALA A 108 43.70 -2.73 -16.56
CA ALA A 108 44.34 -2.68 -15.24
C ALA A 108 45.48 -3.70 -15.14
N ASP A 109 46.47 -3.44 -14.28
CA ASP A 109 47.59 -4.34 -14.07
C ASP A 109 47.12 -5.72 -13.59
N MET A 110 47.59 -6.78 -14.25
CA MET A 110 47.19 -8.16 -13.95
C MET A 110 48.35 -8.94 -13.34
N VAL A 111 48.08 -9.73 -12.31
CA VAL A 111 48.93 -10.84 -11.87
C VAL A 111 48.12 -12.13 -11.99
N PHE A 112 48.70 -13.16 -12.62
CA PHE A 112 48.00 -14.41 -12.85
C PHE A 112 48.86 -15.64 -12.58
N TYR A 113 48.18 -16.74 -12.29
CA TYR A 113 48.74 -18.06 -12.04
C TYR A 113 48.11 -19.08 -13.00
N VAL A 114 48.95 -19.94 -13.60
CA VAL A 114 48.50 -21.05 -14.43
C VAL A 114 48.24 -22.26 -13.53
N HIS A 115 46.96 -22.56 -13.31
CA HIS A 115 46.52 -23.61 -12.38
C HIS A 115 46.59 -25.02 -12.98
N THR A 116 46.18 -25.21 -14.23
CA THR A 116 46.27 -26.52 -14.93
C THR A 116 46.48 -26.32 -16.43
N GLY A 117 47.05 -27.33 -17.09
CA GLY A 117 47.28 -27.35 -18.54
C GLY A 117 48.45 -26.49 -19.00
N SER A 118 48.56 -26.29 -20.32
CA SER A 118 49.64 -25.51 -20.93
C SER A 118 49.18 -24.71 -22.16
N GLY A 119 49.98 -23.73 -22.56
CA GLY A 119 49.64 -22.84 -23.67
C GLY A 119 50.75 -21.92 -24.13
N LYS A 120 50.36 -20.83 -24.77
CA LYS A 120 51.19 -19.69 -25.16
C LYS A 120 50.44 -18.40 -24.84
N LEU A 121 51.14 -17.46 -24.22
CA LEU A 121 50.69 -16.08 -24.06
C LEU A 121 51.52 -15.22 -25.01
N THR A 122 50.86 -14.50 -25.92
CA THR A 122 51.45 -13.41 -26.69
C THR A 122 50.90 -12.10 -26.14
N TRP A 123 51.77 -11.10 -25.98
CA TRP A 123 51.37 -9.75 -25.62
C TRP A 123 52.21 -8.71 -26.38
N ALA A 124 51.68 -7.50 -26.45
CA ALA A 124 52.31 -6.34 -27.07
C ALA A 124 52.08 -5.09 -26.22
N ASN A 125 53.10 -4.26 -26.08
CA ASN A 125 53.08 -2.99 -25.37
C ASN A 125 54.17 -2.04 -25.90
N ASP A 126 54.38 -0.90 -25.25
CA ASP A 126 55.39 0.13 -25.59
C ASP A 126 56.80 -0.43 -25.88
N ASP A 127 57.20 -1.52 -25.22
CA ASP A 127 58.50 -2.17 -25.41
C ASP A 127 58.57 -3.03 -26.69
N GLY A 128 57.44 -3.49 -27.22
CA GLY A 128 57.36 -4.36 -28.39
C GLY A 128 56.34 -5.50 -28.23
N THR A 129 56.31 -6.42 -29.21
CA THR A 129 55.57 -7.69 -29.11
C THR A 129 56.48 -8.82 -28.58
N SER A 130 55.94 -9.78 -27.82
CA SER A 130 56.63 -11.02 -27.41
C SER A 130 55.67 -12.16 -27.13
N THR A 131 56.20 -13.40 -27.10
CA THR A 131 55.47 -14.62 -26.74
C THR A 131 56.24 -15.44 -25.70
N ILE A 132 55.52 -15.99 -24.71
CA ILE A 132 56.02 -17.04 -23.80
C ILE A 132 55.19 -18.31 -23.92
N ARG A 133 55.76 -19.44 -23.51
CA ARG A 133 55.00 -20.65 -23.20
C ARG A 133 54.45 -20.52 -21.78
N LEU A 134 53.25 -21.03 -21.55
CA LEU A 134 52.63 -21.17 -20.24
C LEU A 134 52.56 -22.65 -19.87
N ARG A 135 52.80 -22.98 -18.61
CA ARG A 135 52.56 -24.30 -17.99
C ARG A 135 52.05 -24.11 -16.56
N GLU A 136 51.39 -25.15 -16.04
CA GLU A 136 51.05 -25.30 -14.62
C GLU A 136 52.19 -24.87 -13.69
N GLY A 137 51.86 -24.05 -12.68
CA GLY A 137 52.81 -23.46 -11.74
C GLY A 137 53.34 -22.06 -12.12
N ASP A 138 53.18 -21.60 -13.37
CA ASP A 138 53.71 -20.31 -13.80
C ASP A 138 52.93 -19.12 -13.19
N VAL A 139 53.60 -18.31 -12.37
CA VAL A 139 53.16 -16.97 -11.95
C VAL A 139 53.71 -15.93 -12.92
N CYS A 140 52.82 -15.06 -13.40
CA CYS A 140 53.07 -14.06 -14.43
C CYS A 140 52.42 -12.71 -14.06
N SER A 141 52.79 -11.63 -14.76
CA SER A 141 52.11 -10.33 -14.65
C SER A 141 52.16 -9.57 -15.97
N LEU A 142 51.07 -8.86 -16.31
CA LEU A 142 50.97 -7.98 -17.47
C LEU A 142 50.63 -6.54 -17.03
N LYS A 143 51.13 -5.58 -17.81
CA LYS A 143 50.95 -4.14 -17.60
C LYS A 143 49.64 -3.67 -18.24
N GLU A 144 48.89 -2.79 -17.59
CA GLU A 144 47.82 -1.99 -18.22
C GLU A 144 48.29 -1.35 -19.55
N GLY A 145 47.36 -1.17 -20.49
CA GLY A 145 47.64 -0.76 -21.87
C GLY A 145 48.29 -1.84 -22.75
N SER A 146 48.64 -3.02 -22.22
CA SER A 146 49.12 -4.13 -23.06
C SER A 146 47.97 -4.80 -23.80
N VAL A 147 48.15 -5.09 -25.08
CA VAL A 147 47.28 -6.02 -25.82
C VAL A 147 47.77 -7.44 -25.60
N PHE A 148 46.91 -8.41 -25.32
CA PHE A 148 47.31 -9.81 -25.17
C PHE A 148 46.27 -10.82 -25.67
N TYR A 149 46.74 -12.03 -25.96
CA TYR A 149 45.92 -13.19 -26.32
C TYR A 149 46.55 -14.49 -25.82
N ILE A 150 45.72 -15.52 -25.61
CA ILE A 150 46.15 -16.79 -25.02
C ILE A 150 45.68 -17.96 -25.88
N GLN A 151 46.62 -18.79 -26.31
CA GLN A 151 46.33 -20.06 -26.98
C GLN A 151 46.60 -21.22 -26.01
N SER A 152 45.63 -22.13 -25.82
CA SER A 152 45.87 -23.42 -25.18
C SER A 152 46.53 -24.41 -26.16
N ASN A 153 47.38 -25.29 -25.64
CA ASN A 153 47.98 -26.34 -26.45
C ASN A 153 47.01 -27.54 -26.61
N LEU A 154 47.30 -28.43 -27.57
CA LEU A 154 46.65 -29.74 -27.70
C LEU A 154 47.60 -30.82 -27.20
N GLU A 155 47.59 -31.06 -25.89
CA GLU A 155 48.41 -32.09 -25.26
C GLU A 155 47.69 -33.44 -25.23
N ALA A 156 48.45 -34.53 -25.11
CA ALA A 156 47.92 -35.89 -25.11
C ALA A 156 46.89 -36.13 -23.99
N GLU A 157 47.14 -35.55 -22.81
CA GLU A 157 46.26 -35.59 -21.63
C GLU A 157 45.00 -34.72 -21.77
N ARG A 158 44.94 -33.83 -22.78
CA ARG A 158 43.84 -32.89 -23.04
C ARG A 158 43.39 -32.06 -21.81
N ARG A 159 44.32 -31.75 -20.90
CA ARG A 159 44.05 -30.89 -19.73
C ARG A 159 43.69 -29.47 -20.19
N LYS A 160 42.53 -28.98 -19.77
CA LYS A 160 42.08 -27.59 -20.01
C LYS A 160 43.09 -26.61 -19.43
N LEU A 161 43.37 -25.52 -20.15
CA LEU A 161 44.23 -24.45 -19.64
C LEU A 161 43.41 -23.57 -18.69
N ARG A 162 43.70 -23.62 -17.39
CA ARG A 162 43.05 -22.77 -16.38
C ARG A 162 44.00 -21.72 -15.85
N ILE A 163 43.58 -20.46 -15.89
CA ILE A 163 44.35 -19.30 -15.44
C ILE A 163 43.51 -18.52 -14.43
N TYR A 164 44.04 -18.32 -13.24
CA TYR A 164 43.42 -17.51 -12.18
C TYR A 164 44.18 -16.19 -12.12
N ALA A 165 43.47 -15.06 -12.17
CA ALA A 165 44.05 -13.72 -12.29
C ALA A 165 43.43 -12.75 -11.29
N MET A 166 44.27 -11.96 -10.61
CA MET A 166 43.83 -10.80 -9.83
C MET A 166 44.31 -9.51 -10.51
N PHE A 167 43.45 -8.51 -10.52
CA PHE A 167 43.73 -7.19 -11.10
C PHE A 167 44.03 -6.18 -9.99
N THR A 168 44.84 -5.17 -10.29
CA THR A 168 45.10 -4.07 -9.35
C THR A 168 43.82 -3.28 -9.09
N ASN A 169 43.65 -2.92 -7.83
CA ASN A 169 42.54 -2.12 -7.31
C ASN A 169 43.14 -1.18 -6.25
N THR A 170 43.62 -0.02 -6.71
CA THR A 170 44.37 0.97 -5.92
C THR A 170 43.70 2.33 -6.04
N ASP A 171 43.94 3.26 -5.10
CA ASP A 171 43.27 4.58 -5.12
C ASP A 171 43.52 5.38 -6.42
N ASP A 172 44.69 5.23 -7.04
CA ASP A 172 45.03 5.71 -8.40
C ASP A 172 44.36 4.84 -9.51
N ASN A 173 43.08 4.43 -9.34
CA ASN A 173 42.53 3.30 -10.09
C ASN A 173 42.29 3.58 -11.57
N THR A 174 42.91 2.79 -12.45
CA THR A 174 42.56 2.66 -13.87
C THR A 174 41.43 1.65 -14.11
N TYR A 175 41.11 0.81 -13.12
CA TYR A 175 39.99 -0.12 -13.19
C TYR A 175 38.65 0.59 -12.98
N ASP A 176 37.97 0.92 -14.08
CA ASP A 176 36.55 1.27 -14.07
C ASP A 176 35.70 -0.01 -14.21
N PRO A 177 34.87 -0.38 -13.22
CA PRO A 177 34.01 -1.57 -13.29
C PRO A 177 32.98 -1.55 -14.44
N SER A 178 32.63 -0.38 -14.99
CA SER A 178 31.73 -0.24 -16.13
C SER A 178 32.41 -0.56 -17.47
N ILE A 179 33.74 -0.43 -17.55
CA ILE A 179 34.57 -0.83 -18.70
C ILE A 179 35.10 -2.27 -18.51
N GLY A 180 35.40 -2.65 -17.27
CA GLY A 180 35.94 -3.94 -16.87
C GLY A 180 37.44 -4.10 -17.15
N ALA A 181 38.01 -5.27 -16.79
CA ALA A 181 39.47 -5.48 -16.81
C ALA A 181 40.13 -5.41 -18.20
N TYR A 182 39.36 -5.60 -19.28
CA TYR A 182 39.85 -5.56 -20.66
C TYR A 182 38.71 -5.45 -21.67
N SER A 183 38.98 -4.83 -22.83
CA SER A 183 38.07 -4.79 -23.98
C SER A 183 38.65 -5.56 -25.17
N ARG A 184 37.80 -6.23 -25.96
CA ARG A 184 38.24 -6.92 -27.19
C ARG A 184 38.65 -5.91 -28.26
N ILE A 185 39.73 -6.18 -28.99
CA ILE A 185 40.24 -5.29 -30.04
C ILE A 185 39.22 -5.09 -31.18
N ASN A 186 38.41 -6.12 -31.49
CA ASN A 186 37.41 -6.01 -32.56
C ASN A 186 36.27 -5.04 -32.22
N GLU A 187 35.82 -4.98 -30.96
CA GLU A 187 34.78 -4.01 -30.57
C GLU A 187 35.34 -2.58 -30.52
N LEU A 188 36.59 -2.41 -30.05
CA LEU A 188 37.27 -1.11 -30.09
C LEU A 188 37.43 -0.58 -31.52
N VAL A 189 37.68 -1.46 -32.51
CA VAL A 189 37.73 -1.08 -33.94
C VAL A 189 36.34 -0.78 -34.50
N LYS A 190 35.29 -1.48 -34.05
CA LYS A 190 33.90 -1.27 -34.47
C LYS A 190 33.25 -0.01 -33.91
N GLY A 191 33.75 0.52 -32.79
CA GLY A 191 33.22 1.73 -32.15
C GLY A 191 33.51 3.05 -32.88
N PHE A 192 34.23 3.02 -33.99
CA PHE A 192 34.57 4.21 -34.80
C PHE A 192 33.91 4.18 -36.18
N ASP A 193 33.52 5.36 -36.69
CA ASP A 193 32.97 5.49 -38.05
C ASP A 193 33.91 4.92 -39.12
N THR A 194 33.33 4.30 -40.16
CA THR A 194 34.04 3.74 -41.33
C THR A 194 35.09 4.71 -41.87
N LYS A 195 34.76 6.00 -42.00
CA LYS A 195 35.65 7.04 -42.55
C LYS A 195 36.81 7.41 -41.62
N ILE A 196 36.60 7.34 -40.29
CA ILE A 196 37.68 7.54 -39.32
C ILE A 196 38.69 6.39 -39.43
N MET A 197 38.20 5.15 -39.45
CA MET A 197 39.06 3.97 -39.55
C MET A 197 39.76 3.87 -40.92
N GLN A 198 39.08 4.21 -42.02
CA GLN A 198 39.64 4.30 -43.37
C GLN A 198 40.81 5.31 -43.40
N ALA A 199 40.61 6.52 -42.87
CA ALA A 199 41.63 7.57 -42.83
C ALA A 199 42.81 7.22 -41.90
N ALA A 200 42.55 6.61 -40.75
CA ALA A 200 43.57 6.22 -39.77
C ALA A 200 44.43 5.06 -40.25
N LEU A 201 43.81 3.97 -40.75
CA LEU A 201 44.51 2.76 -41.20
C LEU A 201 45.03 2.86 -42.65
N LYS A 202 44.53 3.82 -43.44
CA LYS A 202 44.88 4.04 -44.86
C LYS A 202 44.59 2.83 -45.75
N VAL A 203 43.45 2.18 -45.50
CA VAL A 203 42.96 1.01 -46.25
C VAL A 203 41.67 1.34 -47.02
N PRO A 204 41.24 0.52 -47.99
CA PRO A 204 39.99 0.71 -48.72
C PRO A 204 38.73 0.73 -47.83
N GLU A 205 37.68 1.42 -48.26
CA GLU A 205 36.42 1.59 -47.50
C GLU A 205 35.68 0.26 -47.34
N ASP A 206 35.63 -0.53 -48.42
CA ASP A 206 35.02 -1.87 -48.48
C ASP A 206 35.69 -2.86 -47.51
N LEU A 207 37.00 -2.71 -47.26
CA LEU A 207 37.70 -3.52 -46.25
C LEU A 207 37.29 -3.14 -44.82
N ILE A 208 37.05 -1.85 -44.54
CA ILE A 208 36.55 -1.40 -43.24
C ILE A 208 35.08 -1.83 -43.06
N GLU A 209 34.23 -1.65 -44.08
CA GLU A 209 32.85 -2.13 -44.05
C GLU A 209 32.78 -3.65 -43.82
N ALA A 210 33.64 -4.43 -44.48
CA ALA A 210 33.74 -5.88 -44.27
C ALA A 210 34.25 -6.29 -42.87
N ILE A 211 34.85 -5.38 -42.10
CA ILE A 211 35.23 -5.59 -40.69
C ILE A 211 34.10 -5.16 -39.74
N ILE A 212 33.50 -3.99 -39.99
CA ILE A 212 32.45 -3.41 -39.14
C ILE A 212 31.15 -4.23 -39.24
N ASN A 213 30.68 -4.48 -40.47
CA ASN A 213 29.42 -5.18 -40.75
C ASN A 213 29.49 -6.69 -40.49
N LYS A 214 30.66 -7.24 -40.19
CA LYS A 214 30.83 -8.66 -39.87
C LYS A 214 30.17 -9.00 -38.55
N THR A 215 29.41 -10.10 -38.51
CA THR A 215 28.83 -10.64 -37.27
C THR A 215 29.88 -10.78 -36.17
N GLU A 216 29.46 -10.56 -34.92
CA GLU A 216 30.35 -10.66 -33.77
C GLU A 216 31.07 -12.01 -33.70
N THR A 217 32.33 -11.99 -33.26
CA THR A 217 33.12 -13.21 -33.07
C THR A 217 33.25 -13.47 -31.56
N PRO A 218 32.92 -14.69 -31.07
CA PRO A 218 33.09 -15.04 -29.66
C PRO A 218 34.54 -14.81 -29.21
N ALA A 219 34.75 -14.34 -27.98
CA ALA A 219 36.11 -13.97 -27.54
C ALA A 219 37.06 -15.18 -27.40
N ILE A 220 36.51 -16.40 -27.31
CA ILE A 220 37.28 -17.66 -27.34
C ILE A 220 36.80 -18.47 -28.56
N VAL A 221 37.74 -18.95 -29.38
CA VAL A 221 37.48 -19.69 -30.62
C VAL A 221 38.41 -20.90 -30.77
N HIS A 222 38.05 -21.87 -31.61
CA HIS A 222 38.97 -22.95 -31.99
C HIS A 222 40.24 -22.42 -32.67
N ALA A 223 41.40 -22.91 -32.26
CA ALA A 223 42.69 -22.52 -32.83
C ALA A 223 43.00 -23.27 -34.13
N VAL A 224 42.36 -22.83 -35.23
CA VAL A 224 42.57 -23.36 -36.59
C VAL A 224 43.95 -22.95 -37.13
N PRO A 225 44.79 -23.87 -37.66
CA PRO A 225 46.13 -23.56 -38.14
C PRO A 225 46.19 -22.51 -39.26
N GLU A 226 45.25 -22.52 -40.21
CA GLU A 226 45.27 -21.64 -41.39
C GLU A 226 44.91 -20.20 -41.03
N LYS A 227 43.94 -20.01 -40.12
CA LYS A 227 43.58 -18.68 -39.59
C LYS A 227 44.70 -18.06 -38.75
N ARG A 228 45.63 -18.88 -38.23
CA ARG A 228 46.72 -18.48 -37.33
C ARG A 228 47.71 -17.53 -37.99
N ASN A 229 48.11 -17.81 -39.24
CA ASN A 229 49.00 -16.93 -40.00
C ASN A 229 48.32 -15.58 -40.28
N ILE A 230 47.06 -15.60 -40.71
CA ILE A 230 46.28 -14.40 -41.03
C ILE A 230 46.08 -13.52 -39.78
N LEU A 231 45.76 -14.12 -38.63
CA LEU A 231 45.69 -13.38 -37.36
C LEU A 231 47.04 -12.80 -36.96
N GLN A 232 48.14 -13.57 -37.07
CA GLN A 232 49.47 -13.09 -36.71
C GLN A 232 50.00 -11.99 -37.66
N GLU A 233 49.66 -12.03 -38.96
CA GLU A 233 49.98 -10.97 -39.90
C GLU A 233 49.13 -9.71 -39.67
N LEU A 234 47.83 -9.87 -39.38
CA LEU A 234 46.94 -8.75 -39.03
C LEU A 234 47.33 -8.12 -37.69
N GLU A 235 47.69 -8.92 -36.68
CA GLU A 235 48.24 -8.47 -35.41
C GLU A 235 49.56 -7.72 -35.62
N ALA A 236 50.54 -8.33 -36.30
CA ALA A 236 51.83 -7.68 -36.56
C ALA A 236 51.67 -6.38 -37.38
N SER A 237 50.71 -6.35 -38.31
CA SER A 237 50.35 -5.15 -39.08
C SER A 237 49.69 -4.09 -38.20
N PHE A 238 48.69 -4.45 -37.38
CA PHE A 238 47.98 -3.54 -36.48
C PHE A 238 48.92 -2.96 -35.41
N LEU A 239 49.67 -3.81 -34.72
CA LEU A 239 50.60 -3.40 -33.67
C LEU A 239 51.68 -2.45 -34.23
N LYS A 240 52.23 -2.75 -35.42
CA LYS A 240 53.21 -1.92 -36.10
C LYS A 240 52.64 -0.60 -36.64
N ASN A 241 51.48 -0.64 -37.29
CA ASN A 241 50.96 0.50 -38.07
C ASN A 241 50.03 1.42 -37.26
N PHE A 242 49.30 0.88 -36.26
CA PHE A 242 48.36 1.63 -35.44
C PHE A 242 48.93 2.00 -34.07
N LEU A 243 49.70 1.08 -33.43
CA LEU A 243 50.32 1.35 -32.12
C LEU A 243 51.82 1.71 -32.20
N GLY A 244 52.45 1.63 -33.39
CA GLY A 244 53.89 1.92 -33.57
C GLY A 244 54.84 0.89 -32.94
N ILE A 245 54.33 -0.27 -32.51
CA ILE A 245 55.03 -1.25 -31.68
C ILE A 245 56.00 -2.09 -32.53
N GLY A 246 57.27 -2.12 -32.11
CA GLY A 246 58.34 -2.89 -32.75
C GLY A 246 58.44 -4.36 -32.30
N SER A 247 59.34 -5.11 -32.92
CA SER A 247 59.57 -6.55 -32.63
C SER A 247 60.58 -6.83 -31.49
N ASN A 248 61.14 -5.79 -30.85
CA ASN A 248 62.30 -5.91 -29.94
C ASN A 248 61.94 -5.67 -28.46
N SER A 249 61.00 -6.44 -27.93
CA SER A 249 60.56 -6.30 -26.53
C SER A 249 61.49 -6.94 -25.49
N LYS A 250 61.43 -6.40 -24.26
CA LYS A 250 62.01 -7.04 -23.08
C LYS A 250 61.22 -8.32 -22.77
N LYS A 251 61.85 -9.50 -22.86
CA LYS A 251 61.24 -10.79 -22.51
C LYS A 251 60.61 -10.75 -21.11
N LEU A 252 59.28 -10.95 -21.04
CA LEU A 252 58.55 -11.11 -19.78
C LEU A 252 59.16 -12.25 -18.97
N LYS A 253 59.29 -12.03 -17.67
CA LYS A 253 59.74 -13.06 -16.73
C LYS A 253 58.52 -13.74 -16.13
N THR A 254 58.51 -15.06 -16.22
CA THR A 254 57.65 -15.92 -15.41
C THR A 254 58.42 -16.31 -14.14
N TYR A 255 57.71 -16.85 -13.16
CA TYR A 255 58.30 -17.60 -12.06
C TYR A 255 57.43 -18.84 -11.83
N ASN A 256 57.97 -20.04 -12.04
CA ASN A 256 57.21 -21.26 -11.79
C ASN A 256 57.45 -21.73 -10.34
N ILE A 257 56.38 -21.97 -9.60
CA ILE A 257 56.49 -22.37 -8.19
C ILE A 257 57.02 -23.80 -7.99
N PHE A 258 56.98 -24.64 -9.03
CA PHE A 258 57.44 -26.04 -8.98
C PHE A 258 58.87 -26.23 -9.52
N ASP A 259 59.51 -25.19 -10.08
CA ASP A 259 60.94 -25.20 -10.42
C ASP A 259 61.85 -25.04 -9.18
N HIS A 260 61.28 -24.84 -7.99
CA HIS A 260 61.97 -24.40 -6.77
C HIS A 260 61.46 -25.12 -5.51
N ASP A 261 62.30 -25.22 -4.48
CA ASP A 261 61.90 -25.70 -3.17
C ASP A 261 60.88 -24.74 -2.49
N PRO A 262 59.86 -25.26 -1.78
CA PRO A 262 58.95 -24.44 -0.98
C PRO A 262 59.66 -23.64 0.14
N ASP A 263 59.10 -22.50 0.53
CA ASP A 263 59.59 -21.70 1.67
C ASP A 263 59.47 -22.47 3.01
N PHE A 264 58.54 -23.42 3.10
CA PHE A 264 58.41 -24.38 4.21
C PHE A 264 57.89 -25.74 3.69
N LYS A 265 58.37 -26.85 4.26
CA LYS A 265 57.92 -28.21 3.96
C LYS A 265 58.18 -29.18 5.11
N ASN A 266 57.19 -30.00 5.47
CA ASN A 266 57.31 -31.12 6.41
C ASN A 266 56.29 -32.24 6.02
N PRO A 267 56.12 -33.32 6.81
CA PRO A 267 55.14 -34.37 6.49
C PRO A 267 53.66 -33.92 6.47
N ASN A 268 53.33 -32.82 7.14
CA ASN A 268 51.96 -32.30 7.26
C ASN A 268 51.58 -31.34 6.12
N GLY A 269 52.55 -30.88 5.32
CA GLY A 269 52.29 -29.97 4.20
C GLY A 269 53.50 -29.17 3.73
N TRP A 270 53.25 -28.22 2.83
CA TRP A 270 54.23 -27.25 2.33
C TRP A 270 53.60 -25.91 1.99
N SER A 271 54.41 -24.85 1.95
CA SER A 271 53.98 -23.52 1.49
C SER A 271 55.09 -22.76 0.76
N THR A 272 54.72 -21.88 -0.17
CA THR A 272 55.63 -21.04 -0.96
C THR A 272 55.03 -19.65 -1.22
N ALA A 273 55.86 -18.60 -1.25
CA ALA A 273 55.43 -17.22 -1.45
C ALA A 273 56.27 -16.48 -2.51
N VAL A 274 55.65 -16.19 -3.65
CA VAL A 274 56.24 -15.42 -4.75
C VAL A 274 56.12 -13.93 -4.47
N THR A 275 57.25 -13.29 -4.18
CA THR A 275 57.34 -11.85 -3.89
C THR A 275 58.16 -11.11 -4.96
N LYS A 276 58.27 -9.79 -4.81
CA LYS A 276 59.13 -8.93 -5.64
C LYS A 276 60.64 -9.27 -5.61
N LYS A 277 61.06 -10.21 -4.76
CA LYS A 277 62.42 -10.81 -4.78
C LYS A 277 62.54 -11.81 -5.92
N GLN A 278 61.63 -12.79 -5.97
CA GLN A 278 61.56 -13.82 -7.00
C GLN A 278 61.16 -13.20 -8.35
N LEU A 279 59.99 -12.54 -8.41
CA LEU A 279 59.43 -12.00 -9.64
C LEU A 279 59.41 -10.47 -9.60
N LYS A 280 60.39 -9.84 -10.28
CA LYS A 280 60.62 -8.38 -10.20
C LYS A 280 59.49 -7.50 -10.76
N SER A 281 58.60 -8.02 -11.62
CA SER A 281 57.44 -7.28 -12.14
C SER A 281 56.40 -6.96 -11.06
N LEU A 282 56.25 -7.84 -10.06
CA LEU A 282 55.35 -7.63 -8.90
C LEU A 282 55.68 -6.36 -8.08
N LYS A 283 56.83 -5.71 -8.34
CA LYS A 283 57.14 -4.39 -7.79
C LYS A 283 56.14 -3.30 -8.18
N ARG A 284 55.56 -3.37 -9.38
CA ARG A 284 54.63 -2.36 -9.92
C ARG A 284 53.22 -2.60 -9.39
N THR A 285 52.71 -3.81 -9.58
CA THR A 285 51.36 -4.21 -9.12
C THR A 285 51.21 -4.18 -7.60
N ASN A 286 52.33 -4.32 -6.86
CA ASN A 286 52.36 -4.62 -5.43
C ASN A 286 51.54 -5.87 -5.03
N ILE A 287 51.16 -6.74 -5.98
CA ILE A 287 50.49 -8.01 -5.69
C ILE A 287 51.54 -9.11 -5.50
N GLY A 288 51.49 -9.83 -4.38
CA GLY A 288 52.21 -11.09 -4.15
C GLY A 288 51.34 -12.31 -4.50
N PHE A 289 51.95 -13.49 -4.52
CA PHE A 289 51.24 -14.77 -4.68
C PHE A 289 51.75 -15.78 -3.65
N LEU A 290 50.87 -16.66 -3.17
CA LEU A 290 51.18 -17.75 -2.27
C LEU A 290 50.48 -19.05 -2.71
N MET A 291 51.05 -20.19 -2.33
CA MET A 291 50.37 -21.49 -2.41
C MET A 291 50.71 -22.34 -1.19
N VAL A 292 49.71 -23.04 -0.67
CA VAL A 292 49.78 -23.91 0.50
C VAL A 292 49.14 -25.26 0.16
N ASN A 293 49.76 -26.33 0.63
CA ASN A 293 49.25 -27.68 0.58
C ASN A 293 49.28 -28.24 2.01
N LEU A 294 48.12 -28.66 2.51
CA LEU A 294 47.98 -29.40 3.76
C LEU A 294 47.67 -30.86 3.42
N ALA A 295 48.43 -31.78 3.99
CA ALA A 295 48.07 -33.20 4.01
C ALA A 295 46.76 -33.40 4.81
N MET A 296 46.11 -34.56 4.70
CA MET A 296 44.92 -34.87 5.50
C MET A 296 45.15 -34.68 7.02
N GLY A 297 44.13 -34.19 7.73
CA GLY A 297 44.16 -33.96 9.17
C GLY A 297 45.31 -33.06 9.64
N SER A 298 45.55 -31.95 8.95
CA SER A 298 46.68 -31.02 9.20
C SER A 298 46.22 -29.55 9.25
N ILE A 299 47.03 -28.69 9.87
CA ILE A 299 46.72 -27.28 10.09
C ILE A 299 47.89 -26.38 9.72
N LEU A 300 47.65 -25.33 8.92
CA LEU A 300 48.51 -24.15 8.89
C LEU A 300 48.26 -23.39 10.19
N GLY A 301 49.25 -23.39 11.09
CA GLY A 301 49.05 -23.00 12.48
C GLY A 301 48.58 -21.56 12.66
N PRO A 302 47.90 -21.23 13.78
CA PRO A 302 47.28 -19.91 13.97
C PRO A 302 48.26 -18.76 13.79
N HIS A 303 47.97 -17.82 12.88
CA HIS A 303 48.84 -16.72 12.51
C HIS A 303 48.07 -15.51 11.98
N TRP A 304 48.69 -14.33 11.92
CA TRP A 304 48.13 -13.19 11.18
C TRP A 304 49.13 -12.60 10.18
N ASN A 305 48.58 -11.84 9.23
CA ASN A 305 49.32 -11.19 8.16
C ASN A 305 49.53 -9.69 8.46
N PRO A 306 50.75 -9.24 8.80
CA PRO A 306 51.00 -7.85 9.24
C PRO A 306 51.20 -6.85 8.10
N LYS A 307 51.23 -7.28 6.82
CA LYS A 307 51.51 -6.39 5.68
C LYS A 307 50.54 -6.49 4.51
N ALA A 308 49.61 -7.44 4.52
CA ALA A 308 48.74 -7.74 3.40
C ALA A 308 47.45 -8.42 3.84
N THR A 309 46.42 -8.18 3.05
CA THR A 309 45.22 -9.00 2.94
C THR A 309 45.50 -10.12 1.95
N GLU A 310 44.94 -11.31 2.19
CA GLU A 310 45.15 -12.47 1.35
C GLU A 310 43.81 -12.97 0.79
N LEU A 311 43.73 -13.03 -0.54
CA LEU A 311 42.57 -13.44 -1.32
C LEU A 311 42.84 -14.84 -1.87
N VAL A 312 42.16 -15.82 -1.30
CA VAL A 312 42.50 -17.24 -1.38
C VAL A 312 41.45 -17.99 -2.18
N VAL A 313 41.88 -19.01 -2.93
CA VAL A 313 41.01 -19.90 -3.73
C VAL A 313 41.40 -21.35 -3.42
N GLY A 314 40.43 -22.19 -3.09
CA GLY A 314 40.62 -23.64 -2.96
C GLY A 314 40.88 -24.28 -4.33
N VAL A 315 41.87 -25.17 -4.44
CA VAL A 315 42.30 -25.76 -5.73
C VAL A 315 42.43 -27.27 -5.76
N ASP A 316 42.46 -27.93 -4.60
CA ASP A 316 42.31 -29.39 -4.46
C ASP A 316 41.80 -29.72 -3.05
N GLY A 317 40.96 -30.76 -2.96
CA GLY A 317 40.26 -31.17 -1.76
C GLY A 317 39.39 -30.08 -1.13
N GLY A 318 39.44 -29.97 0.20
CA GLY A 318 38.66 -28.99 0.95
C GLY A 318 39.08 -28.90 2.41
N GLY A 319 38.67 -27.83 3.08
CA GLY A 319 39.10 -27.55 4.45
C GLY A 319 38.19 -26.58 5.20
N MET A 320 38.47 -26.42 6.49
CA MET A 320 37.92 -25.35 7.33
C MET A 320 38.90 -24.19 7.42
N VAL A 321 38.34 -22.99 7.54
CA VAL A 321 39.09 -21.78 7.89
C VAL A 321 38.40 -21.12 9.09
N ARG A 322 39.21 -20.81 10.10
CA ARG A 322 38.81 -20.00 11.27
C ARG A 322 39.51 -18.66 11.18
N VAL A 323 38.76 -17.57 11.27
CA VAL A 323 39.29 -16.20 11.33
C VAL A 323 38.78 -15.54 12.61
N VAL A 324 39.69 -14.94 13.36
CA VAL A 324 39.41 -14.24 14.61
C VAL A 324 39.45 -12.73 14.38
N CYS A 325 38.48 -12.00 14.93
CA CYS A 325 38.53 -10.55 14.99
C CYS A 325 39.22 -10.10 16.28
N GLY A 326 40.19 -9.19 16.17
CA GLY A 326 40.95 -8.64 17.31
C GLY A 326 40.40 -7.33 17.87
N SER A 327 39.09 -7.09 17.81
CA SER A 327 38.50 -5.85 18.34
C SER A 327 38.62 -5.78 19.87
N SER A 328 39.00 -4.62 20.39
CA SER A 328 39.15 -4.33 21.82
C SER A 328 38.04 -3.46 22.40
N ASN A 329 37.04 -3.11 21.59
CA ASN A 329 35.98 -2.16 21.97
C ASN A 329 34.70 -2.91 22.31
N GLU A 330 34.07 -2.55 23.43
CA GLU A 330 32.83 -3.16 23.92
C GLU A 330 31.59 -2.71 23.10
N ASP A 331 31.73 -1.65 22.29
CA ASP A 331 30.74 -1.22 21.29
C ASP A 331 30.76 -2.17 20.07
N GLU A 332 29.88 -3.18 20.08
CA GLU A 332 29.72 -4.14 18.99
C GLU A 332 29.28 -3.47 17.66
N THR A 333 29.89 -3.86 16.52
CA THR A 333 29.19 -4.15 15.24
C THR A 333 30.13 -4.51 14.07
N GLU A 334 31.23 -3.79 13.86
CA GLU A 334 31.93 -3.82 12.54
C GLU A 334 32.72 -5.10 12.20
N CYS A 335 33.07 -5.97 13.16
CA CYS A 335 33.99 -7.09 12.90
C CYS A 335 33.73 -8.30 13.82
N GLN A 336 33.51 -9.48 13.22
CA GLN A 336 33.09 -10.71 13.92
C GLN A 336 34.09 -11.85 13.73
N ASN A 337 34.05 -12.85 14.62
CA ASN A 337 34.79 -14.11 14.44
C ASN A 337 34.10 -14.95 13.36
N MET A 338 34.82 -15.30 12.30
CA MET A 338 34.28 -16.03 11.15
C MET A 338 34.76 -17.47 11.14
N ARG A 339 33.91 -18.38 10.66
CA ARG A 339 34.23 -19.78 10.46
C ARG A 339 33.51 -20.27 9.22
N PHE A 340 34.22 -20.93 8.32
CA PHE A 340 33.66 -21.35 7.04
C PHE A 340 34.39 -22.54 6.44
N LYS A 341 33.67 -23.34 5.65
CA LYS A 341 34.20 -24.45 4.84
C LYS A 341 34.55 -23.94 3.44
N VAL A 342 35.62 -24.48 2.84
CA VAL A 342 36.13 -24.10 1.52
C VAL A 342 36.37 -25.37 0.69
N LYS A 343 35.87 -25.38 -0.56
CA LYS A 343 35.98 -26.49 -1.53
C LYS A 343 36.80 -26.07 -2.77
N GLU A 344 37.00 -26.98 -3.72
CA GLU A 344 37.63 -26.68 -5.02
C GLU A 344 36.86 -25.60 -5.80
N GLY A 345 37.44 -24.41 -5.91
CA GLY A 345 36.90 -23.26 -6.64
C GLY A 345 36.15 -22.24 -5.77
N ASP A 346 35.96 -22.49 -4.48
CA ASP A 346 35.47 -21.47 -3.55
C ASP A 346 36.59 -20.45 -3.29
N ALA A 347 36.22 -19.18 -3.14
CA ALA A 347 37.16 -18.09 -2.88
C ALA A 347 36.80 -17.32 -1.61
N PHE A 348 37.80 -16.94 -0.83
CA PHE A 348 37.63 -16.21 0.42
C PHE A 348 38.70 -15.13 0.62
N LEU A 349 38.45 -14.20 1.53
CA LEU A 349 39.36 -13.12 1.87
C LEU A 349 39.67 -13.15 3.37
N VAL A 350 40.94 -12.98 3.74
CA VAL A 350 41.33 -12.73 5.14
C VAL A 350 42.06 -11.39 5.23
N PRO A 351 41.52 -10.39 5.94
CA PRO A 351 42.12 -9.07 6.03
C PRO A 351 43.45 -9.10 6.79
N ARG A 352 44.27 -8.07 6.56
CA ARG A 352 45.45 -7.78 7.37
C ARG A 352 45.12 -7.80 8.87
N PHE A 353 46.08 -8.24 9.69
CA PHE A 353 46.01 -8.34 11.17
C PHE A 353 44.93 -9.25 11.78
N HIS A 354 44.11 -9.94 10.99
CA HIS A 354 43.19 -10.94 11.53
C HIS A 354 43.94 -12.26 11.79
N PRO A 355 43.95 -12.83 13.01
CA PRO A 355 44.49 -14.16 13.26
C PRO A 355 43.62 -15.22 12.59
N MET A 356 44.23 -16.15 11.88
CA MET A 356 43.57 -17.20 11.12
C MET A 356 44.26 -18.55 11.28
N ALA A 357 43.51 -19.62 11.04
CA ALA A 357 44.05 -20.96 10.82
C ALA A 357 43.29 -21.65 9.68
N GLN A 358 44.00 -22.44 8.87
CA GLN A 358 43.46 -23.20 7.74
C GLN A 358 43.75 -24.69 7.95
N MET A 359 42.73 -25.52 7.77
CA MET A 359 42.67 -26.86 8.34
C MET A 359 42.11 -27.84 7.29
N SER A 360 42.81 -28.94 7.02
CA SER A 360 42.29 -30.05 6.21
C SER A 360 41.51 -31.04 7.07
N PHE A 361 40.51 -31.68 6.46
CA PHE A 361 39.78 -32.80 7.04
C PHE A 361 40.63 -34.08 7.05
N ASN A 362 40.22 -35.10 7.80
CA ASN A 362 40.90 -36.40 7.79
C ASN A 362 40.67 -37.20 6.49
N ASP A 363 39.70 -36.82 5.65
CA ASP A 363 39.31 -37.56 4.43
C ASP A 363 40.04 -37.09 3.15
N GLY A 364 40.72 -35.94 3.17
CA GLY A 364 41.44 -35.42 2.01
C GLY A 364 42.44 -34.30 2.35
N PRO A 365 43.33 -33.94 1.40
CA PRO A 365 44.19 -32.77 1.55
C PRO A 365 43.35 -31.47 1.48
N PHE A 366 43.97 -30.36 1.88
CA PHE A 366 43.47 -29.03 1.51
C PHE A 366 44.58 -28.25 0.81
N VAL A 367 44.40 -27.97 -0.48
CA VAL A 367 45.34 -27.19 -1.28
C VAL A 367 44.67 -25.90 -1.70
N PHE A 368 45.33 -24.78 -1.44
CA PHE A 368 44.84 -23.46 -1.79
C PHE A 368 45.96 -22.56 -2.29
N LEU A 369 45.60 -21.62 -3.16
CA LEU A 369 46.48 -20.54 -3.59
C LEU A 369 45.89 -19.21 -3.17
N GLY A 370 46.71 -18.16 -3.11
CA GLY A 370 46.20 -16.83 -2.83
C GLY A 370 47.00 -15.71 -3.47
N PHE A 371 46.32 -14.60 -3.72
CA PHE A 371 46.94 -13.33 -4.06
C PHE A 371 47.04 -12.47 -2.80
N SER A 372 48.20 -11.86 -2.59
CA SER A 372 48.50 -11.07 -1.40
C SER A 372 48.58 -9.59 -1.79
N THR A 373 47.94 -8.69 -1.04
CA THR A 373 47.95 -7.25 -1.34
C THR A 373 49.30 -6.56 -1.04
N SER A 374 50.37 -7.33 -0.76
CA SER A 374 51.74 -6.83 -0.88
C SER A 374 52.72 -7.82 -1.50
N ALA A 375 53.41 -7.37 -2.55
CA ALA A 375 54.56 -8.03 -3.15
C ALA A 375 55.85 -7.95 -2.29
N LYS A 376 55.77 -7.40 -1.07
CA LYS A 376 56.86 -7.40 -0.06
C LYS A 376 56.86 -8.75 0.67
N LYS A 377 57.92 -9.12 1.40
CA LYS A 377 57.85 -10.31 2.28
C LYS A 377 56.88 -10.00 3.42
N ASN A 378 55.67 -10.56 3.35
CA ASN A 378 54.59 -10.39 4.32
C ASN A 378 55.09 -10.73 5.74
N HIS A 379 55.75 -11.89 5.89
CA HIS A 379 56.22 -12.45 7.17
C HIS A 379 55.05 -12.62 8.15
N PRO A 380 54.20 -13.64 7.92
CA PRO A 380 53.13 -13.99 8.84
C PRO A 380 53.68 -14.20 10.26
N GLN A 381 52.89 -13.80 11.25
CA GLN A 381 53.24 -13.89 12.67
C GLN A 381 52.46 -15.04 13.29
N PHE A 382 53.16 -16.14 13.59
CA PHE A 382 52.55 -17.36 14.14
C PHE A 382 52.39 -17.27 15.66
N LEU A 383 51.37 -17.96 16.19
CA LEU A 383 51.14 -18.17 17.62
C LEU A 383 51.66 -19.54 18.10
N ALA A 384 51.90 -20.49 17.18
CA ALA A 384 52.42 -21.83 17.46
C ALA A 384 53.80 -22.07 16.80
N GLY A 385 54.52 -23.10 17.28
CA GLY A 385 55.88 -23.44 16.82
C GLY A 385 56.97 -22.53 17.41
N LYS A 386 58.24 -22.91 17.26
CA LYS A 386 59.38 -22.11 17.78
C LYS A 386 59.49 -20.71 17.18
N GLY A 387 59.02 -20.52 15.95
CA GLY A 387 58.89 -19.21 15.31
C GLY A 387 57.74 -18.33 15.85
N SER A 388 57.00 -18.77 16.87
CA SER A 388 55.88 -18.03 17.45
C SER A 388 56.30 -16.71 18.10
N VAL A 389 55.46 -15.68 17.95
CA VAL A 389 55.59 -14.41 18.68
C VAL A 389 55.62 -14.58 20.20
N LEU A 390 55.04 -15.66 20.72
CA LEU A 390 55.04 -15.98 22.15
C LEU A 390 56.43 -16.37 22.67
N HIS A 391 57.37 -16.72 21.79
CA HIS A 391 58.79 -16.89 22.16
C HIS A 391 59.59 -15.58 22.18
N ILE A 392 59.04 -14.48 21.67
CA ILE A 392 59.70 -13.16 21.58
C ILE A 392 59.41 -12.30 22.83
N LEU A 393 58.24 -12.50 23.44
CA LEU A 393 57.76 -11.70 24.58
C LEU A 393 58.34 -12.21 25.91
N ASP A 394 58.49 -11.30 26.90
CA ASP A 394 58.93 -11.71 28.23
C ASP A 394 57.89 -12.64 28.88
N LYS A 395 58.40 -13.75 29.43
CA LYS A 395 57.60 -14.82 30.03
C LYS A 395 56.73 -14.35 31.22
N ARG A 396 57.19 -13.38 32.02
CA ARG A 396 56.42 -12.85 33.14
C ARG A 396 55.30 -11.94 32.64
N ILE A 397 55.60 -11.10 31.65
CA ILE A 397 54.57 -10.29 30.95
C ILE A 397 53.51 -11.20 30.35
N LEU A 398 53.89 -12.27 29.64
CA LEU A 398 52.94 -13.28 29.13
C LEU A 398 52.10 -13.91 30.25
N ALA A 399 52.74 -14.33 31.35
CA ALA A 399 52.03 -14.91 32.49
C ALA A 399 50.99 -13.93 33.08
N THR A 400 51.33 -12.65 33.19
CA THR A 400 50.42 -11.58 33.60
C THR A 400 49.30 -11.35 32.57
N SER A 401 49.60 -11.25 31.27
CA SER A 401 48.61 -11.03 30.20
C SER A 401 47.60 -12.16 30.07
N PHE A 402 48.02 -13.42 30.29
CA PHE A 402 47.12 -14.58 30.27
C PHE A 402 46.47 -14.86 31.64
N GLY A 403 46.84 -14.15 32.72
CA GLY A 403 46.34 -14.41 34.08
C GLY A 403 46.78 -15.76 34.68
N VAL A 404 47.89 -16.34 34.20
CA VAL A 404 48.35 -17.70 34.56
C VAL A 404 49.73 -17.70 35.22
N SER A 405 50.17 -18.86 35.69
CA SER A 405 51.50 -18.99 36.29
C SER A 405 52.63 -18.97 35.25
N ASN A 406 53.82 -18.51 35.66
CA ASN A 406 55.06 -18.66 34.89
C ASN A 406 55.32 -20.12 34.43
N ARG A 407 54.91 -21.11 35.23
CA ARG A 407 55.03 -22.55 34.90
C ARG A 407 54.03 -22.96 33.81
N THR A 408 52.86 -22.34 33.76
CA THR A 408 51.88 -22.54 32.68
C THR A 408 52.43 -22.03 31.36
N ILE A 409 53.08 -20.86 31.36
CA ILE A 409 53.79 -20.33 30.18
C ILE A 409 54.99 -21.22 29.79
N ASP A 410 55.75 -21.77 30.75
CA ASP A 410 56.78 -22.78 30.43
C ASP A 410 56.20 -24.02 29.73
N GLN A 411 54.96 -24.40 30.02
CA GLN A 411 54.31 -25.55 29.39
C GLN A 411 53.77 -25.20 28.00
N LEU A 412 53.19 -24.00 27.84
CA LEU A 412 52.75 -23.47 26.54
C LEU A 412 53.92 -23.32 25.55
N LEU A 413 55.07 -22.83 26.02
CA LEU A 413 56.27 -22.62 25.19
C LEU A 413 57.13 -23.88 24.99
N ARG A 414 56.69 -25.07 25.42
CA ARG A 414 57.38 -26.35 25.13
C ARG A 414 57.00 -26.92 23.76
N SER A 415 57.07 -26.10 22.72
CA SER A 415 56.94 -26.60 21.34
C SER A 415 58.24 -27.28 20.90
N PRO A 416 58.25 -28.60 20.62
CA PRO A 416 59.48 -29.34 20.31
C PRO A 416 59.97 -29.09 18.87
N GLU A 417 59.11 -28.59 17.98
CA GLU A 417 59.36 -28.48 16.54
C GLU A 417 59.48 -27.02 16.08
N ASP A 418 60.39 -26.78 15.13
CA ASP A 418 60.40 -25.54 14.36
C ASP A 418 59.52 -25.74 13.12
N SER A 419 58.22 -25.48 13.29
CA SER A 419 57.20 -25.78 12.30
C SER A 419 56.14 -24.68 12.26
N ILE A 420 55.49 -24.54 11.11
CA ILE A 420 54.28 -23.73 10.92
C ILE A 420 53.08 -24.55 10.41
N ILE A 421 53.30 -25.81 9.98
CA ILE A 421 52.23 -26.74 9.59
C ILE A 421 52.27 -27.97 10.49
N PHE A 422 51.18 -28.25 11.19
CA PHE A 422 51.13 -29.28 12.23
C PHE A 422 50.11 -30.36 11.88
N GLY A 423 50.26 -31.56 12.43
CA GLY A 423 49.17 -32.54 12.45
C GLY A 423 48.07 -32.06 13.40
N CYS A 424 46.82 -32.12 12.95
CA CYS A 424 45.63 -31.68 13.68
C CYS A 424 44.44 -32.55 13.28
N SER A 425 44.52 -33.84 13.61
CA SER A 425 43.49 -34.83 13.29
C SER A 425 42.14 -34.42 13.89
N SER A 426 41.08 -34.48 13.09
CA SER A 426 39.71 -34.07 13.43
C SER A 426 39.49 -32.60 13.77
N CYS A 427 40.50 -31.73 13.62
CA CYS A 427 40.35 -30.32 13.96
C CYS A 427 39.39 -29.58 13.00
N ALA A 428 39.40 -29.94 11.71
CA ALA A 428 38.47 -29.37 10.73
C ALA A 428 37.04 -29.90 10.95
N GLU A 429 36.89 -31.16 11.35
CA GLU A 429 35.61 -31.79 11.68
C GLU A 429 34.97 -31.17 12.94
N GLU A 430 35.76 -30.86 13.98
CA GLU A 430 35.25 -30.17 15.18
C GLU A 430 34.81 -28.74 14.84
N GLU A 431 35.58 -28.00 14.04
CA GLU A 431 35.16 -26.67 13.57
C GLU A 431 33.91 -26.75 12.66
N GLU A 432 33.83 -27.68 11.70
CA GLU A 432 32.64 -27.84 10.87
C GLU A 432 31.39 -28.21 11.69
N LYS A 433 31.55 -29.00 12.76
CA LYS A 433 30.48 -29.28 13.71
C LYS A 433 30.05 -28.00 14.45
N ILE A 434 30.98 -27.26 15.05
CA ILE A 434 30.65 -26.01 15.76
C ILE A 434 29.99 -25.00 14.81
N MET A 435 30.43 -24.92 13.54
CA MET A 435 29.80 -24.08 12.51
C MET A 435 28.32 -24.45 12.28
N LYS A 436 28.00 -25.75 12.24
CA LYS A 436 26.62 -26.24 12.06
C LYS A 436 25.78 -26.02 13.31
N ASP A 437 26.35 -26.26 14.49
CA ASP A 437 25.69 -25.99 15.78
C ASP A 437 25.39 -24.49 15.93
N GLU A 438 26.30 -23.60 15.52
CA GLU A 438 26.10 -22.13 15.44
C GLU A 438 25.01 -21.75 14.42
N GLU A 439 24.99 -22.37 13.24
CA GLU A 439 24.00 -22.10 12.19
C GLU A 439 22.59 -22.59 12.56
N GLU A 440 22.45 -23.76 13.19
CA GLU A 440 21.15 -24.29 13.61
C GLU A 440 20.56 -23.46 14.76
N ASN A 441 21.38 -23.05 15.74
CA ASN A 441 20.92 -22.18 16.83
C ASN A 441 20.45 -20.81 16.30
N ARG A 442 21.16 -20.21 15.34
CA ARG A 442 20.71 -18.97 14.68
C ARG A 442 19.33 -19.14 14.00
N LYS A 443 19.10 -20.23 13.27
CA LYS A 443 17.80 -20.50 12.63
C LYS A 443 16.68 -20.67 13.65
N ARG A 444 16.94 -21.39 14.75
CA ARG A 444 15.97 -21.53 15.86
C ARG A 444 15.64 -20.18 16.51
N GLU A 445 16.64 -19.32 16.72
CA GLU A 445 16.43 -17.96 17.21
C GLU A 445 15.62 -17.09 16.22
N GLU A 446 15.87 -17.20 14.92
CA GLU A 446 15.12 -16.49 13.88
C GLU A 446 13.66 -16.94 13.84
N GLU A 447 13.41 -18.26 13.85
CA GLU A 447 12.06 -18.82 13.98
C GLU A 447 11.35 -18.37 15.27
N GLU A 448 12.05 -18.31 16.42
CA GLU A 448 11.47 -17.78 17.65
C GLU A 448 11.13 -16.29 17.54
N LYS A 449 11.98 -15.49 16.88
CA LYS A 449 11.75 -14.06 16.66
C LYS A 449 10.61 -13.80 15.67
N GLU A 450 10.33 -14.73 14.76
CA GLU A 450 9.15 -14.67 13.89
C GLU A 450 7.88 -15.07 14.65
N LYS A 451 7.87 -16.20 15.36
CA LYS A 451 6.72 -16.64 16.18
C LYS A 451 6.29 -15.58 17.21
N LYS A 452 7.26 -14.91 17.86
CA LYS A 452 6.98 -13.80 18.80
C LYS A 452 6.33 -12.58 18.12
N LYS A 453 6.67 -12.28 16.86
CA LYS A 453 6.00 -11.22 16.09
C LYS A 453 4.58 -11.62 15.69
N GLU A 454 4.37 -12.87 15.29
CA GLU A 454 3.03 -13.40 14.97
C GLU A 454 2.12 -13.39 16.19
N GLU A 455 2.63 -13.78 17.37
CA GLU A 455 1.91 -13.70 18.65
C GLU A 455 1.58 -12.24 19.05
N GLU A 456 2.52 -11.29 18.87
CA GLU A 456 2.25 -9.86 19.10
C GLU A 456 1.21 -9.30 18.10
N GLU A 457 1.24 -9.71 16.83
CA GLU A 457 0.29 -9.26 15.82
C GLU A 457 -1.11 -9.84 16.05
N GLU A 458 -1.22 -11.12 16.41
CA GLU A 458 -2.50 -11.70 16.87
C GLU A 458 -3.03 -11.01 18.12
N LYS A 459 -2.17 -10.72 19.10
CA LYS A 459 -2.58 -10.03 20.32
C LYS A 459 -3.15 -8.64 20.02
N ARG A 460 -2.50 -7.86 19.14
CA ARG A 460 -3.01 -6.55 18.69
C ARG A 460 -4.36 -6.66 18.00
N LYS A 461 -4.53 -7.61 17.06
CA LYS A 461 -5.81 -7.84 16.37
C LYS A 461 -6.94 -8.18 17.35
N ARG A 462 -6.67 -8.96 18.40
CA ARG A 462 -7.65 -9.28 19.45
C ARG A 462 -7.98 -8.07 20.33
N GLU A 463 -6.98 -7.24 20.65
CA GLU A 463 -7.18 -5.99 21.40
C GLU A 463 -8.00 -4.96 20.58
N GLU A 464 -7.72 -4.81 19.28
CA GLU A 464 -8.51 -4.01 18.34
C GLU A 464 -9.96 -4.55 18.17
N GLU A 465 -10.15 -5.87 18.13
CA GLU A 465 -11.49 -6.48 18.04
C GLU A 465 -12.29 -6.31 19.35
N GLU A 466 -11.65 -6.37 20.52
CA GLU A 466 -12.29 -6.05 21.79
C GLU A 466 -12.63 -4.55 21.92
N GLU A 467 -11.74 -3.65 21.49
CA GLU A 467 -11.99 -2.20 21.52
C GLU A 467 -13.20 -1.85 20.66
N ARG A 468 -13.25 -2.32 19.41
CA ARG A 468 -14.40 -2.12 18.51
C ARG A 468 -15.71 -2.68 19.04
N LYS A 469 -15.70 -3.83 19.72
CA LYS A 469 -16.92 -4.37 20.37
C LYS A 469 -17.40 -3.49 21.53
N ARG A 470 -16.48 -2.87 22.27
CA ARG A 470 -16.82 -1.91 23.35
C ARG A 470 -17.39 -0.63 22.76
N GLU A 471 -16.83 -0.10 21.68
CA GLU A 471 -17.40 1.03 20.94
C GLU A 471 -18.81 0.71 20.42
N GLU A 472 -19.00 -0.44 19.75
CA GLU A 472 -20.32 -0.88 19.25
C GLU A 472 -21.34 -1.05 20.39
N GLU A 473 -20.94 -1.58 21.55
CA GLU A 473 -21.78 -1.67 22.76
C GLU A 473 -22.11 -0.30 23.37
N GLU A 474 -21.19 0.66 23.41
CA GLU A 474 -21.47 2.01 23.93
C GLU A 474 -22.38 2.81 23.00
N ASP A 475 -22.18 2.68 21.69
CA ASP A 475 -23.02 3.32 20.68
C ASP A 475 -24.44 2.72 20.68
N GLU A 476 -24.60 1.41 20.92
CA GLU A 476 -25.92 0.80 21.13
C GLU A 476 -26.59 1.28 22.43
N LYS A 477 -25.86 1.32 23.55
CA LYS A 477 -26.36 1.86 24.84
C LYS A 477 -26.76 3.32 24.72
N LYS A 478 -26.06 4.10 23.90
CA LYS A 478 -26.38 5.50 23.59
C LYS A 478 -27.67 5.60 22.77
N ARG A 479 -27.82 4.85 21.68
CA ARG A 479 -29.05 4.82 20.87
C ARG A 479 -30.27 4.41 21.70
N ARG A 480 -30.15 3.38 22.54
CA ARG A 480 -31.23 2.97 23.46
C ARG A 480 -31.65 4.08 24.43
N ARG A 481 -30.71 4.90 24.91
CA ARG A 481 -31.02 6.08 25.74
C ARG A 481 -31.69 7.20 24.95
N GLU A 482 -31.24 7.44 23.71
CA GLU A 482 -31.84 8.43 22.82
C GLU A 482 -33.28 8.03 22.46
N GLU A 483 -33.55 6.75 22.17
CA GLU A 483 -34.90 6.19 21.98
C GLU A 483 -35.77 6.26 23.26
N GLU A 484 -35.19 6.02 24.44
CA GLU A 484 -35.92 6.11 25.72
C GLU A 484 -36.26 7.57 26.08
N GLU A 485 -35.38 8.53 25.78
CA GLU A 485 -35.70 9.96 25.90
C GLU A 485 -36.73 10.42 24.87
N GLU A 486 -36.68 9.94 23.62
CA GLU A 486 -37.65 10.29 22.59
C GLU A 486 -39.06 9.79 22.97
N ARG A 487 -39.19 8.53 23.41
CA ARG A 487 -40.44 7.98 23.93
C ARG A 487 -41.01 8.77 25.12
N LYS A 488 -40.16 9.18 26.08
CA LYS A 488 -40.62 9.99 27.22
C LYS A 488 -41.12 11.37 26.80
N ARG A 489 -40.54 11.96 25.74
CA ARG A 489 -41.01 13.22 25.16
C ARG A 489 -42.34 13.03 24.42
N GLU A 490 -42.50 11.93 23.68
CA GLU A 490 -43.78 11.56 23.08
C GLU A 490 -44.87 11.34 24.15
N GLU A 491 -44.60 10.57 25.21
CA GLU A 491 -45.52 10.37 26.34
C GLU A 491 -45.87 11.68 27.04
N GLU A 492 -44.88 12.57 27.27
CA GLU A 492 -45.12 13.91 27.84
C GLU A 492 -45.94 14.82 26.91
N GLU A 493 -45.76 14.77 25.59
CA GLU A 493 -46.56 15.56 24.65
C GLU A 493 -47.98 15.01 24.52
N ASP A 494 -48.16 13.69 24.53
CA ASP A 494 -49.47 13.03 24.52
C ASP A 494 -50.25 13.29 25.83
N GLU A 495 -49.58 13.32 26.99
CA GLU A 495 -50.21 13.72 28.26
C GLU A 495 -50.60 15.21 28.25
N LYS A 496 -49.72 16.11 27.78
CA LYS A 496 -50.04 17.54 27.61
C LYS A 496 -51.17 17.76 26.61
N LYS A 497 -51.30 16.91 25.59
CA LYS A 497 -52.40 16.91 24.62
C LYS A 497 -53.71 16.49 25.27
N ARG A 498 -53.73 15.38 26.02
CA ARG A 498 -54.92 14.93 26.77
C ARG A 498 -55.40 15.97 27.78
N ARG A 499 -54.50 16.54 28.57
CA ARG A 499 -54.83 17.63 29.52
C ARG A 499 -55.46 18.85 28.82
N ARG A 500 -55.03 19.18 27.59
CA ARG A 500 -55.66 20.25 26.78
C ARG A 500 -57.02 19.87 26.23
N GLU A 501 -57.20 18.61 25.81
CA GLU A 501 -58.48 18.08 25.36
C GLU A 501 -59.50 18.05 26.51
N GLU A 502 -59.07 17.63 27.71
CA GLU A 502 -59.84 17.69 28.95
C GLU A 502 -60.18 19.15 29.34
N GLU A 503 -59.20 20.06 29.33
CA GLU A 503 -59.43 21.50 29.57
C GLU A 503 -60.37 22.16 28.54
N GLU A 504 -60.41 21.69 27.30
CA GLU A 504 -61.37 22.15 26.29
C GLU A 504 -62.76 21.55 26.52
N GLU A 505 -62.86 20.29 26.94
CA GLU A 505 -64.14 19.65 27.25
C GLU A 505 -64.78 20.22 28.52
N GLU A 506 -63.97 20.57 29.53
CA GLU A 506 -64.42 21.24 30.75
C GLU A 506 -64.91 22.67 30.46
N LYS A 507 -64.18 23.46 29.66
CA LYS A 507 -64.64 24.79 29.21
C LYS A 507 -65.93 24.72 28.38
N LYS A 508 -66.08 23.72 27.51
CA LYS A 508 -67.34 23.50 26.76
C LYS A 508 -68.51 23.16 27.68
N LYS A 509 -68.28 22.41 28.77
CA LYS A 509 -69.29 22.13 29.80
C LYS A 509 -69.64 23.39 30.61
N GLU A 510 -68.67 24.22 30.97
CA GLU A 510 -68.94 25.53 31.60
C GLU A 510 -69.75 26.44 30.67
N GLU A 511 -69.37 26.58 29.39
CA GLU A 511 -70.12 27.37 28.40
C GLU A 511 -71.55 26.84 28.18
N GLU A 512 -71.73 25.51 28.13
CA GLU A 512 -73.06 24.89 27.98
C GLU A 512 -73.91 25.03 29.25
N GLU A 513 -73.32 24.99 30.45
CA GLU A 513 -74.03 25.25 31.70
C GLU A 513 -74.38 26.74 31.88
N GLU A 514 -73.48 27.66 31.52
CA GLU A 514 -73.76 29.11 31.41
C GLU A 514 -74.92 29.37 30.43
N LYS A 515 -74.89 28.74 29.25
CA LYS A 515 -75.95 28.87 28.24
C LYS A 515 -77.28 28.34 28.75
N ARG A 516 -77.30 27.18 29.42
CA ARG A 516 -78.52 26.63 30.05
C ARG A 516 -79.06 27.52 31.16
N LYS A 517 -78.20 28.11 32.00
CA LYS A 517 -78.62 29.09 33.03
C LYS A 517 -79.24 30.34 32.41
N ARG A 518 -78.66 30.87 31.31
CA ARG A 518 -79.22 32.01 30.57
C ARG A 518 -80.59 31.66 29.94
N GLU A 519 -80.71 30.48 29.33
CA GLU A 519 -81.98 29.99 28.74
C GLU A 519 -83.06 29.77 29.82
N GLU A 520 -82.69 29.24 30.98
CA GLU A 520 -83.61 29.05 32.12
C GLU A 520 -84.04 30.40 32.73
N GLU A 521 -83.13 31.37 32.86
CA GLU A 521 -83.48 32.72 33.34
C GLU A 521 -84.37 33.47 32.33
N GLU A 522 -84.11 33.35 31.03
CA GLU A 522 -84.96 33.93 29.99
C GLU A 522 -86.36 33.29 29.96
N ALA A 523 -86.43 31.96 30.04
CA ALA A 523 -87.71 31.24 30.14
C ALA A 523 -88.52 31.67 31.37
N LYS A 524 -87.84 31.89 32.51
CA LYS A 524 -88.47 32.35 33.75
C LYS A 524 -89.02 33.78 33.62
N ARG A 525 -88.26 34.70 33.01
CA ARG A 525 -88.73 36.06 32.69
C ARG A 525 -89.93 36.04 31.74
N GLN A 526 -89.92 35.17 30.72
CA GLN A 526 -91.07 34.99 29.81
C GLN A 526 -92.30 34.39 30.52
N GLN A 527 -92.13 33.60 31.58
CA GLN A 527 -93.23 33.09 32.39
C GLN A 527 -93.82 34.18 33.30
N GLU A 528 -92.99 34.96 34.01
CA GLU A 528 -93.45 36.10 34.83
C GLU A 528 -94.21 37.15 33.99
N GLU A 529 -93.79 37.41 32.75
CA GLU A 529 -94.49 38.32 31.83
C GLU A 529 -95.87 37.77 31.39
N ARG A 530 -96.00 36.44 31.25
CA ARG A 530 -97.28 35.78 30.93
C ARG A 530 -98.23 35.74 32.11
N GLU A 531 -97.72 35.60 33.33
CA GLU A 531 -98.54 35.65 34.54
C GLU A 531 -99.08 37.08 34.78
N LYS A 532 -98.24 38.11 34.66
CA LYS A 532 -98.71 39.52 34.70
C LYS A 532 -99.80 39.83 33.67
N LYS A 533 -99.65 39.34 32.43
CA LYS A 533 -100.66 39.54 31.38
C LYS A 533 -101.99 38.82 31.66
N ARG A 534 -101.98 37.74 32.45
CA ARG A 534 -103.21 37.12 32.96
C ARG A 534 -103.84 37.95 34.08
N GLU A 535 -103.05 38.40 35.06
CA GLU A 535 -103.54 39.23 36.17
C GLU A 535 -104.19 40.54 35.66
N GLU A 536 -103.58 41.21 34.66
CA GLU A 536 -104.19 42.39 34.02
C GLU A 536 -105.49 42.08 33.26
N GLU A 537 -105.60 40.91 32.62
CA GLU A 537 -106.83 40.54 31.91
C GLU A 537 -107.96 40.17 32.89
N GLU A 538 -107.65 39.45 33.95
CA GLU A 538 -108.60 39.00 34.97
C GLU A 538 -109.14 40.18 35.79
N ALA A 539 -108.25 41.08 36.24
CA ALA A 539 -108.64 42.32 36.92
C ALA A 539 -109.41 43.31 36.01
N ARG A 540 -109.31 43.19 34.69
CA ARG A 540 -110.14 43.97 33.75
C ARG A 540 -111.56 43.40 33.66
N ARG A 541 -111.71 42.07 33.61
CA ARG A 541 -113.00 41.37 33.56
C ARG A 541 -113.81 41.54 34.85
N GLU A 542 -113.15 41.64 36.00
CA GLU A 542 -113.80 41.88 37.30
C GLU A 542 -114.46 43.27 37.36
N LYS A 543 -113.72 44.33 36.99
CA LYS A 543 -114.22 45.72 36.90
C LYS A 543 -115.29 45.94 35.83
N GLU A 544 -115.39 45.04 34.86
CA GLU A 544 -116.44 45.05 33.84
C GLU A 544 -117.77 44.56 34.44
N ARG A 545 -117.73 43.50 35.26
CA ARG A 545 -118.90 42.94 35.97
C ARG A 545 -119.45 43.85 37.08
N GLU A 546 -118.59 44.49 37.86
CA GLU A 546 -119.04 45.44 38.90
C GLU A 546 -119.92 46.56 38.31
N ARG A 547 -119.61 47.00 37.10
CA ARG A 547 -120.37 48.03 36.38
C ARG A 547 -121.69 47.53 35.80
N GLU A 548 -121.76 46.27 35.39
CA GLU A 548 -123.02 45.65 34.96
C GLU A 548 -123.98 45.49 36.15
N GLU A 549 -123.50 45.03 37.31
CA GLU A 549 -124.32 44.92 38.53
C GLU A 549 -124.78 46.27 39.09
N GLU A 550 -123.99 47.34 38.97
CA GLU A 550 -124.39 48.68 39.42
C GLU A 550 -125.51 49.24 38.51
N ALA A 551 -125.37 49.11 37.18
CA ALA A 551 -126.36 49.58 36.21
C ALA A 551 -127.69 48.82 36.27
N GLU A 552 -127.68 47.51 36.54
CA GLU A 552 -128.91 46.72 36.65
C GLU A 552 -129.74 47.12 37.88
N ARG A 553 -129.08 47.47 39.00
CA ARG A 553 -129.74 47.96 40.23
C ARG A 553 -130.40 49.31 40.04
N GLU A 554 -129.77 50.25 39.32
CA GLU A 554 -130.39 51.54 38.98
C GLU A 554 -131.64 51.37 38.10
N GLN A 555 -131.59 50.46 37.10
CA GLN A 555 -132.76 50.16 36.26
C GLN A 555 -133.93 49.57 37.06
N GLU A 556 -133.67 48.64 37.99
CA GLU A 556 -134.75 48.02 38.75
C GLU A 556 -135.45 49.03 39.69
N GLN A 557 -134.68 49.93 40.30
CA GLN A 557 -135.23 50.96 41.18
C GLN A 557 -136.08 51.98 40.40
N ALA A 558 -135.59 52.48 39.25
CA ALA A 558 -136.35 53.39 38.40
C ALA A 558 -137.66 52.78 37.88
N LYS A 559 -137.66 51.47 37.58
CA LYS A 559 -138.85 50.74 37.10
C LYS A 559 -139.93 50.62 38.17
N ARG A 560 -139.56 50.36 39.43
CA ARG A 560 -140.50 50.26 40.56
C ARG A 560 -141.17 51.60 40.89
N GLU A 561 -140.47 52.72 40.74
CA GLU A 561 -141.08 54.05 40.91
C GLU A 561 -142.07 54.40 39.79
N ALA A 562 -141.77 54.03 38.54
CA ALA A 562 -142.66 54.22 37.40
C ALA A 562 -143.98 53.43 37.52
N GLU A 563 -143.92 52.16 37.94
CA GLU A 563 -145.13 51.33 38.14
C GLU A 563 -146.00 51.86 39.30
N ALA A 564 -145.37 52.35 40.38
CA ALA A 564 -146.07 52.95 41.52
C ALA A 564 -146.75 54.29 41.19
N ALA A 565 -146.24 55.03 40.20
CA ALA A 565 -146.90 56.24 39.69
C ALA A 565 -148.10 55.89 38.79
N ALA A 566 -147.92 54.98 37.81
CA ALA A 566 -148.95 54.62 36.84
C ALA A 566 -150.23 54.05 37.47
N GLN A 567 -150.12 53.26 38.55
CA GLN A 567 -151.30 52.75 39.26
C GLN A 567 -152.14 53.85 39.92
N ARG A 568 -151.50 54.94 40.38
CA ARG A 568 -152.21 56.06 41.05
C ARG A 568 -152.99 56.90 40.06
N GLU A 569 -152.44 57.16 38.87
CA GLU A 569 -153.19 57.83 37.79
C GLU A 569 -154.38 56.99 37.32
N GLN A 570 -154.23 55.67 37.13
CA GLN A 570 -155.34 54.81 36.70
C GLN A 570 -156.51 54.80 37.70
N GLU A 571 -156.25 54.78 39.01
CA GLU A 571 -157.34 54.78 40.00
C GLU A 571 -158.07 56.13 40.07
N GLN A 572 -157.34 57.25 39.91
CA GLN A 572 -157.96 58.58 39.86
C GLN A 572 -158.79 58.79 38.59
N ALA A 573 -158.24 58.44 37.42
CA ALA A 573 -158.94 58.58 36.14
C ALA A 573 -160.27 57.81 36.11
N LYS A 574 -160.27 56.57 36.61
CA LYS A 574 -161.46 55.70 36.60
C LYS A 574 -162.62 56.27 37.43
N ARG A 575 -162.32 56.85 38.60
CA ARG A 575 -163.33 57.48 39.48
C ARG A 575 -163.86 58.82 38.95
N GLU A 576 -163.09 59.53 38.11
CA GLU A 576 -163.58 60.77 37.47
C GLU A 576 -164.44 60.46 36.23
N GLN A 577 -164.17 59.35 35.54
CA GLN A 577 -164.95 58.89 34.38
C GLN A 577 -166.37 58.47 34.76
N GLU A 578 -166.54 57.58 35.76
CA GLU A 578 -167.86 57.17 36.30
C GLU A 578 -168.73 58.38 36.71
N ARG A 579 -168.11 59.50 37.10
CA ARG A 579 -168.79 60.71 37.57
C ARG A 579 -169.19 61.68 36.44
N ARG A 580 -168.72 61.47 35.21
CA ARG A 580 -169.11 62.26 34.02
C ARG A 580 -170.11 61.54 33.10
N GLU A 581 -170.15 60.20 33.14
CA GLU A 581 -170.82 59.37 32.13
C GLU A 581 -172.35 59.20 32.32
N ARG A 582 -172.94 59.76 33.39
CA ARG A 582 -174.41 59.79 33.62
C ARG A 582 -174.93 61.13 34.18
N ARG A 583 -174.42 62.26 33.67
CA ARG A 583 -174.97 63.61 33.96
C ARG A 583 -175.15 64.51 32.73
N ARG A 584 -175.34 63.85 31.59
CA ARG A 584 -175.88 64.33 30.30
C ARG A 584 -176.72 63.15 29.76
N GLN A 585 -177.79 63.42 29.00
CA GLN A 585 -178.70 62.39 28.44
C GLN A 585 -179.39 61.62 29.59
N GLU A 586 -180.39 62.16 30.30
CA GLU A 586 -181.60 62.91 29.89
C GLU A 586 -181.48 64.04 28.85
N GLU A 587 -182.49 64.12 27.97
CA GLU A 587 -182.73 65.04 26.83
C GLU A 587 -181.75 64.86 25.63
N GLU A 588 -182.19 64.63 24.38
CA GLU A 588 -183.53 64.29 23.83
C GLU A 588 -183.39 63.55 22.46
N ASP A 589 -184.47 63.37 21.68
CA ASP A 589 -184.62 62.38 20.57
C ASP A 589 -184.01 62.70 19.16
N GLU A 590 -184.00 61.65 18.31
CA GLU A 590 -184.08 61.61 16.82
C GLU A 590 -182.85 61.71 15.83
N GLU A 591 -182.90 60.79 14.84
CA GLU A 591 -182.44 60.79 13.42
C GLU A 591 -180.95 60.66 12.92
N GLU A 592 -180.84 60.35 11.61
CA GLU A 592 -179.72 59.89 10.76
C GLU A 592 -179.18 61.06 9.85
N PRO A 593 -178.48 60.93 8.68
CA PRO A 593 -177.54 59.92 8.13
C PRO A 593 -176.27 60.47 7.38
N THR A 594 -175.41 59.55 6.88
CA THR A 594 -174.62 59.59 5.60
C THR A 594 -173.34 60.46 5.31
N ARG A 595 -172.29 59.73 4.86
CA ARG A 595 -171.42 59.88 3.63
C ARG A 595 -170.18 60.82 3.51
N TRP A 596 -169.13 60.21 2.92
CA TRP A 596 -168.15 60.68 1.89
C TRP A 596 -166.87 61.51 2.20
N GLU A 597 -165.73 60.83 1.98
CA GLU A 597 -164.57 61.19 1.11
C GLU A 597 -163.41 62.18 1.51
N ARG A 598 -162.17 61.75 1.15
CA ARG A 598 -160.90 62.49 0.87
C ARG A 598 -159.96 62.99 2.01
N ARG A 599 -158.66 63.31 1.76
CA ARG A 599 -157.58 62.76 0.87
C ARG A 599 -156.25 63.56 1.00
N GLY A 600 -155.11 62.87 1.23
CA GLY A 600 -153.74 63.42 1.09
C GLY A 600 -153.30 64.37 2.22
N ARG A 601 -152.08 64.97 2.25
CA ARG A 601 -150.81 64.93 1.47
C ARG A 601 -149.79 65.82 2.30
N ARG A 602 -148.44 65.88 2.18
CA ARG A 602 -147.43 65.44 1.18
C ARG A 602 -145.95 65.66 1.67
N GLU A 603 -145.04 64.68 1.46
CA GLU A 603 -143.54 64.80 1.27
C GLU A 603 -142.68 65.47 2.40
N LYS A 604 -141.34 65.31 2.58
CA LYS A 604 -140.15 64.58 2.02
C LYS A 604 -139.06 64.48 3.14
N GLY A 605 -137.82 63.95 3.07
CA GLY A 605 -136.92 63.33 2.05
C GLY A 605 -135.45 63.81 2.27
N LYS A 606 -134.33 63.14 1.89
CA LYS A 606 -134.04 61.82 1.26
C LYS A 606 -132.49 61.54 1.17
N SER A 607 -132.01 60.31 1.46
CA SER A 607 -130.82 59.58 0.85
C SER A 607 -129.33 59.97 1.11
N PRO A 608 -128.31 59.14 0.70
CA PRO A 608 -128.17 57.64 0.62
C PRO A 608 -126.76 56.97 0.90
N GLU A 609 -126.76 55.62 1.01
CA GLU A 609 -125.84 54.52 0.51
C GLU A 609 -124.27 54.66 0.37
N GLY A 610 -123.41 53.60 0.26
CA GLY A 610 -123.48 52.10 0.35
C GLY A 610 -122.08 51.43 0.06
N VAL A 611 -121.60 50.31 0.65
CA VAL A 611 -121.74 48.80 0.49
C VAL A 611 -120.82 48.09 -0.59
N GLU A 612 -120.44 46.81 -0.35
CA GLU A 612 -119.68 45.77 -1.18
C GLU A 612 -118.12 45.70 -1.04
N TRP A 613 -117.33 44.60 -1.25
CA TRP A 613 -117.50 43.13 -1.58
C TRP A 613 -116.33 42.22 -0.97
N GLU A 614 -115.93 41.06 -1.54
CA GLU A 614 -115.07 39.99 -0.92
C GLU A 614 -113.82 39.44 -1.73
N GLN A 615 -112.95 38.65 -1.05
CA GLN A 615 -112.35 37.31 -1.43
C GLN A 615 -110.87 37.05 -1.89
N GLU A 616 -110.36 35.88 -1.43
CA GLU A 616 -109.39 34.88 -2.00
C GLU A 616 -107.82 34.91 -1.76
N GLU A 617 -107.12 33.83 -2.17
CA GLU A 617 -106.04 33.09 -1.46
C GLU A 617 -104.56 33.19 -1.95
N ALA A 618 -103.63 33.21 -0.97
CA ALA A 618 -102.44 32.33 -0.76
C ALA A 618 -101.21 32.20 -1.72
N ARG A 619 -100.18 31.51 -1.16
CA ARG A 619 -98.97 30.86 -1.77
C ARG A 619 -97.79 31.75 -2.23
N ARG A 620 -96.53 31.26 -2.32
CA ARG A 620 -95.76 30.19 -1.61
C ARG A 620 -94.25 30.38 -1.86
N GLN A 621 -93.43 30.15 -0.83
CA GLN A 621 -92.39 29.09 -0.74
C GLN A 621 -91.41 28.78 -1.92
N GLN A 622 -90.15 28.52 -1.53
CA GLN A 622 -89.24 27.46 -2.02
C GLN A 622 -88.24 27.69 -3.18
N ALA A 623 -86.99 27.26 -2.94
CA ALA A 623 -86.02 26.65 -3.88
C ALA A 623 -85.51 27.52 -5.07
N GLU A 624 -84.58 27.08 -5.94
CA GLU A 624 -83.94 25.75 -6.11
C GLU A 624 -82.54 25.85 -6.74
N SER A 625 -81.85 24.70 -6.84
CA SER A 625 -80.66 24.42 -7.68
C SER A 625 -79.34 25.14 -7.38
N ASP A 626 -78.16 24.60 -7.72
CA ASP A 626 -77.62 23.23 -7.87
C ASP A 626 -76.09 23.48 -8.06
N ARG A 627 -75.16 22.82 -7.33
CA ARG A 627 -74.61 21.48 -7.61
C ARG A 627 -73.82 21.40 -8.93
N GLN A 628 -72.49 21.29 -8.84
CA GLN A 628 -71.57 20.35 -9.55
C GLN A 628 -70.10 20.73 -9.20
N VAL A 629 -69.18 19.83 -8.80
CA VAL A 629 -68.51 18.72 -9.54
C VAL A 629 -67.52 19.28 -10.59
N GLU A 630 -66.27 18.83 -10.74
CA GLU A 630 -65.36 17.93 -9.98
C GLU A 630 -63.94 18.08 -10.60
N GLU A 631 -62.92 17.32 -10.15
CA GLU A 631 -61.57 17.20 -10.78
C GLU A 631 -60.61 18.44 -10.67
N GLN A 632 -59.28 18.35 -10.71
CA GLN A 632 -58.36 17.20 -10.81
C GLN A 632 -56.95 17.46 -10.19
N SER A 633 -56.36 16.41 -9.59
CA SER A 633 -54.92 16.05 -9.59
C SER A 633 -53.80 16.90 -8.90
N HIS A 634 -52.99 16.20 -8.09
CA HIS A 634 -51.50 16.04 -8.12
C HIS A 634 -50.53 17.21 -8.47
N ARG A 635 -49.28 17.30 -7.96
CA ARG A 635 -48.46 16.43 -7.06
C ARG A 635 -47.31 17.22 -6.40
N ASN A 636 -46.63 16.55 -5.45
CA ASN A 636 -45.30 16.74 -4.79
C ASN A 636 -44.25 17.63 -5.54
N SER A 637 -43.20 18.20 -4.92
CA SER A 637 -42.35 17.63 -3.84
C SER A 637 -41.30 18.59 -3.21
N PHE A 638 -40.82 18.19 -2.02
CA PHE A 638 -39.42 18.30 -1.51
C PHE A 638 -38.85 19.62 -0.91
N GLU A 639 -37.84 19.41 -0.05
CA GLU A 639 -36.91 20.36 0.60
C GLU A 639 -37.49 21.41 1.59
N GLY A 640 -36.75 21.88 2.61
CA GLY A 640 -35.38 21.55 3.07
C GLY A 640 -35.07 22.12 4.47
N ARG A 641 -34.14 21.54 5.24
CA ARG A 641 -33.88 21.91 6.65
C ARG A 641 -32.87 23.06 6.84
N ARG A 642 -33.26 24.00 7.72
CA ARG A 642 -32.47 24.68 8.77
C ARG A 642 -31.02 25.17 8.49
N ALA A 643 -30.89 26.50 8.66
CA ALA A 643 -30.11 27.16 9.73
C ALA A 643 -28.65 27.61 9.51
N LEU A 644 -28.30 28.64 10.30
CA LEU A 644 -27.00 29.30 10.40
C LEU A 644 -26.27 28.87 11.69
N LYS A 645 -24.95 29.10 11.69
CA LYS A 645 -24.07 29.42 12.84
C LYS A 645 -23.87 28.30 13.89
N ILE A 646 -22.64 27.81 14.12
CA ILE A 646 -21.38 28.46 14.60
C ILE A 646 -21.27 28.51 16.14
N ARG A 647 -20.28 27.76 16.65
CA ARG A 647 -19.19 28.10 17.61
C ARG A 647 -19.05 27.24 18.87
N ASN A 648 -17.79 27.05 19.22
CA ASN A 648 -17.20 26.58 20.48
C ASN A 648 -17.45 25.09 20.79
N VAL A 649 -16.50 24.37 21.41
CA VAL A 649 -15.15 24.77 21.86
C VAL A 649 -14.09 24.26 20.89
#